data_AF-A0A936N6Y3-F1
#
_entry.id   AF-A0A936N6Y3-F1
#
_cell.length_a   1.000
_cell.length_b   1.000
_cell.length_c   1.000
_cell.angle_alpha   90.00
_cell.angle_beta   90.00
_cell.angle_gamma   90.00
#
_symmetry.space_group_name_H-M   'P 1'
#
loop_
_entity.id
_entity.type
_entity.pdbx_description
1 polymer ?
#
loop_
_entity_poly.entity_id
_entity_poly.type
_entity_poly.pdbx_seq_one_letter_code
_entity_poly.pdbx_strand_id
1 'polypeptide(L)'
;MRFILLIFFLLFFYTGHAQFKDTVGRNKPLDTLMKKKPKKEVKEDNFALRKREHVFFVSNRLCDDNKFDIFKVTPTDKEPPVIIVRGKFRVEGNPNIKKARIMIYNASNEHLVGTFNTNEYTGNYLLVLAPSVKYIFKVDMNNYPTLSEDVEVPLKIDYEVCYQELNVKVNAKNKASISVHSYFTDENEKVFYMKAMVDTNRHFSNMYQFSTLNNKEKLPAEEIHSTVDELVKKQIDIERKKPEDAFRFFKLGKYNEALQIYSLLLRNDPADPFVNYYYGICNYKLGTSKTKAVSCLQLAADCKDVPYNVFLYLGLASHQSYLFTTAIQAFENYKKKASPIEMKTNNINLLIKNCQSGATLIDEKVSIEVLKRSDIKEKEYLSAYNPENVSSVQYKTDFFKSQIDKKKLAKQLITNFHKREYIHVSYGPLEKNGLDLFVNTPLPNGNLSGAKTLGPIINTVEDENYPYLSRNGLTLYFSSKGHNSMGGYDIFKCTRPDTLSEWSSPINLGYPINSTYDDIMYVPDSTEQFAGMCTNRKNGEFEYMHLKLPNKENTYSVVKGQFVTNDSLGFRDAFISVFDINTGELAGIYKTNHETGFYLMILVSGRKYELMLEYEGLPEFRTEFNIPDKKAEFELKQIIRLVRKDNKDDFKVKNYFTEFEAERAVFEKSVGVPVVNTEKVEKKAGTKRTPEQMKLDQEDLSKAKTFFDQANFKEAALLFEKVESRVDLDPLSNYYYGVSLYNSHQDKTYCIPILSGLQREKNIPEDYMLFLARANYYSYRFKTAIGCYQHYLNNNSIAEELKNVLLQEIEYCRNSIVLVNNPQVLEVFERKHVDVHDFHRSLLHIESGSRVLVLTDDLSSSIDKKKKFKSMFYISPDKNVLLYCSYGEDETNSKDIYMRKKII
;
A
#
# COMPACT_ATOMS: atom_id res chain seq x y z
N MET A 1 11.82 20.93 -57.41
CA MET A 1 13.22 20.48 -57.21
C MET A 1 13.86 21.42 -56.21
N ARG A 2 14.37 20.91 -55.07
CA ARG A 2 14.80 21.67 -53.86
C ARG A 2 13.62 22.41 -53.17
N PHE A 3 13.35 22.28 -51.87
CA PHE A 3 14.16 22.45 -50.63
C PHE A 3 14.26 23.94 -50.22
N ILE A 4 14.00 24.36 -48.97
CA ILE A 4 13.60 23.60 -47.76
C ILE A 4 12.79 24.45 -46.74
N LEU A 5 12.45 23.85 -45.58
CA LEU A 5 11.84 24.35 -44.32
C LEU A 5 12.22 25.81 -43.89
N LEU A 6 11.56 26.49 -42.92
CA LEU A 6 11.25 26.03 -41.55
C LEU A 6 10.27 26.94 -40.74
N ILE A 7 9.30 26.32 -40.05
CA ILE A 7 8.69 26.60 -38.71
C ILE A 7 8.40 28.07 -38.29
N PHE A 8 7.14 28.54 -38.12
CA PHE A 8 6.12 28.31 -37.04
C PHE A 8 6.20 29.30 -35.84
N PHE A 9 5.18 30.16 -35.62
CA PHE A 9 4.40 30.27 -34.35
C PHE A 9 3.20 31.25 -34.44
N LEU A 10 2.33 31.23 -33.40
CA LEU A 10 0.98 31.83 -33.29
C LEU A 10 0.87 33.37 -33.40
N LEU A 11 -0.30 33.86 -33.86
CA LEU A 11 -1.31 34.53 -33.00
C LEU A 11 -2.68 34.76 -33.68
N PHE A 12 -3.73 34.90 -32.84
CA PHE A 12 -5.11 35.23 -33.21
C PHE A 12 -5.30 36.75 -33.38
N PHE A 13 -6.21 37.18 -34.27
CA PHE A 13 -7.28 38.14 -33.94
C PHE A 13 -8.40 38.13 -35.01
N TYR A 14 -9.47 38.92 -34.79
CA TYR A 14 -10.80 38.76 -35.43
C TYR A 14 -11.27 40.04 -36.15
N THR A 15 -12.50 40.03 -36.69
CA THR A 15 -13.23 41.11 -37.42
C THR A 15 -12.84 41.33 -38.90
N GLY A 16 -13.75 41.73 -39.80
CA GLY A 16 -15.22 41.75 -39.69
C GLY A 16 -15.99 42.53 -40.78
N HIS A 17 -17.02 41.88 -41.36
CA HIS A 17 -18.20 42.46 -42.08
C HIS A 17 -18.07 43.28 -43.39
N ALA A 18 -18.76 42.79 -44.43
CA ALA A 18 -19.53 43.59 -45.41
C ALA A 18 -20.65 42.71 -46.05
N GLN A 19 -21.73 43.30 -46.57
CA GLN A 19 -22.90 42.62 -47.16
C GLN A 19 -22.97 42.82 -48.69
N PHE A 20 -23.86 42.10 -49.41
CA PHE A 20 -24.90 42.71 -50.28
C PHE A 20 -25.97 41.71 -50.78
N LYS A 21 -27.12 42.24 -51.24
CA LYS A 21 -28.40 41.59 -51.69
C LYS A 21 -29.16 42.59 -52.60
N ASP A 22 -30.09 42.29 -53.51
CA ASP A 22 -30.74 41.10 -54.14
C ASP A 22 -31.22 41.54 -55.56
N THR A 23 -31.85 40.69 -56.41
CA THR A 23 -33.04 41.02 -57.27
C THR A 23 -33.52 39.91 -58.24
N VAL A 24 -34.72 40.09 -58.85
CA VAL A 24 -35.49 39.19 -59.75
C VAL A 24 -36.27 40.07 -60.78
N GLY A 25 -36.64 39.72 -62.03
CA GLY A 25 -36.60 38.47 -62.83
C GLY A 25 -37.99 38.03 -63.35
N ARG A 26 -38.19 37.72 -64.66
CA ARG A 26 -39.53 37.36 -65.26
C ARG A 26 -39.50 36.72 -66.69
N ASN A 27 -40.04 35.51 -66.79
CA ASN A 27 -40.99 34.91 -67.78
C ASN A 27 -40.99 35.24 -69.31
N LYS A 28 -41.02 34.17 -70.14
CA LYS A 28 -42.17 33.81 -71.05
C LYS A 28 -42.09 32.32 -71.55
N PRO A 29 -43.18 31.68 -72.05
CA PRO A 29 -43.29 30.19 -72.14
C PRO A 29 -43.83 29.57 -73.46
N LEU A 30 -43.99 28.22 -73.47
CA LEU A 30 -44.73 27.33 -74.42
C LEU A 30 -44.13 27.17 -75.86
N ASP A 31 -44.21 26.05 -76.59
CA ASP A 31 -44.51 24.60 -76.35
C ASP A 31 -44.14 23.81 -77.68
N THR A 32 -44.42 22.54 -78.05
CA THR A 32 -45.14 21.33 -77.54
C THR A 32 -44.57 20.05 -78.22
N LEU A 33 -44.95 18.82 -77.75
CA LEU A 33 -44.91 17.50 -78.44
C LEU A 33 -43.49 16.88 -78.69
N MET A 34 -43.21 15.56 -78.60
CA MET A 34 -44.06 14.37 -78.35
C MET A 34 -43.21 13.13 -77.94
N LYS A 35 -43.45 12.53 -76.75
CA LYS A 35 -43.61 11.05 -76.47
C LYS A 35 -43.24 10.61 -75.03
N LYS A 36 -44.29 10.32 -74.25
CA LYS A 36 -44.41 9.29 -73.16
C LYS A 36 -43.24 9.06 -72.16
N LYS A 37 -43.36 9.75 -71.01
CA LYS A 37 -43.03 9.35 -69.62
C LYS A 37 -42.02 8.18 -69.39
N PRO A 38 -40.87 8.43 -68.71
CA PRO A 38 -40.27 7.39 -67.87
C PRO A 38 -41.22 7.00 -66.72
N LYS A 39 -41.07 5.79 -66.17
CA LYS A 39 -41.74 5.43 -64.91
C LYS A 39 -41.18 6.31 -63.78
N LYS A 40 -42.00 6.60 -62.76
CA LYS A 40 -41.50 7.21 -61.52
C LYS A 40 -40.40 6.33 -60.95
N GLU A 41 -39.23 6.91 -60.71
CA GLU A 41 -38.31 6.36 -59.73
C GLU A 41 -39.04 6.32 -58.38
N VAL A 42 -38.98 5.18 -57.70
CA VAL A 42 -39.38 5.11 -56.30
C VAL A 42 -38.32 5.90 -55.55
N LYS A 43 -38.74 6.93 -54.80
CA LYS A 43 -37.82 7.60 -53.88
C LYS A 43 -37.27 6.56 -52.92
N GLU A 44 -35.96 6.40 -52.89
CA GLU A 44 -35.33 5.82 -51.72
C GLU A 44 -35.60 6.77 -50.55
N ASP A 45 -36.53 6.40 -49.68
CA ASP A 45 -36.79 7.17 -48.47
C ASP A 45 -35.52 7.15 -47.63
N ASN A 46 -34.96 8.34 -47.40
CA ASN A 46 -33.83 8.55 -46.52
C ASN A 46 -34.22 8.18 -45.08
N PHE A 47 -34.10 6.89 -44.76
CA PHE A 47 -34.05 6.39 -43.39
C PHE A 47 -32.81 6.99 -42.72
N ALA A 48 -32.96 8.20 -42.19
CA ALA A 48 -32.00 8.79 -41.29
C ALA A 48 -31.72 7.78 -40.18
N LEU A 49 -30.48 7.28 -40.11
CA LEU A 49 -30.09 6.29 -39.10
C LEU A 49 -30.25 6.93 -37.72
N ARG A 50 -31.40 6.67 -37.06
CA ARG A 50 -31.51 6.81 -35.61
C ARG A 50 -30.40 5.96 -35.02
N LYS A 51 -29.40 6.62 -34.41
CA LYS A 51 -28.28 5.95 -33.73
C LYS A 51 -28.91 4.98 -32.73
N ARG A 52 -28.78 3.67 -32.98
CA ARG A 52 -29.49 2.65 -32.18
C ARG A 52 -28.88 2.67 -30.79
N GLU A 53 -29.68 3.09 -29.82
CA GLU A 53 -29.26 3.22 -28.41
C GLU A 53 -28.83 1.87 -27.84
N HIS A 54 -29.51 0.79 -28.25
CA HIS A 54 -29.18 -0.58 -27.91
C HIS A 54 -29.21 -1.52 -29.13
N VAL A 55 -28.45 -2.59 -29.02
CA VAL A 55 -28.37 -3.75 -29.92
C VAL A 55 -28.72 -5.00 -29.10
N PHE A 56 -29.31 -6.01 -29.74
CA PHE A 56 -29.63 -7.29 -29.12
C PHE A 56 -28.88 -8.43 -29.80
N PHE A 57 -28.33 -9.36 -29.03
CA PHE A 57 -27.81 -10.63 -29.53
C PHE A 57 -28.16 -11.79 -28.59
N VAL A 58 -28.02 -13.03 -29.07
CA VAL A 58 -28.34 -14.25 -28.33
C VAL A 58 -27.13 -15.18 -28.32
N SER A 59 -26.77 -15.76 -27.17
CA SER A 59 -25.63 -16.66 -27.05
C SER A 59 -25.78 -17.67 -25.91
N ASN A 60 -25.41 -18.93 -26.17
CA ASN A 60 -25.28 -19.99 -25.17
C ASN A 60 -23.87 -20.07 -24.55
N ARG A 61 -22.98 -19.10 -24.82
CA ARG A 61 -21.58 -19.12 -24.32
C ARG A 61 -21.47 -19.17 -22.79
N LEU A 62 -22.50 -18.71 -22.07
CA LEU A 62 -22.55 -18.66 -20.60
C LEU A 62 -23.71 -19.53 -20.03
N CYS A 63 -24.12 -20.58 -20.75
CA CYS A 63 -25.29 -21.39 -20.42
C CYS A 63 -24.97 -22.90 -20.44
N ASP A 64 -24.82 -23.51 -19.27
CA ASP A 64 -24.41 -24.92 -19.12
C ASP A 64 -25.55 -25.94 -19.34
N ASP A 65 -26.77 -25.46 -19.60
CA ASP A 65 -28.02 -26.21 -19.54
C ASP A 65 -28.78 -26.30 -20.89
N ASN A 66 -28.05 -26.06 -22.00
CA ASN A 66 -28.56 -25.96 -23.38
C ASN A 66 -29.55 -24.81 -23.66
N LYS A 67 -29.77 -23.88 -22.71
CA LYS A 67 -30.47 -22.61 -23.00
C LYS A 67 -29.50 -21.55 -23.54
N PHE A 68 -30.00 -20.33 -23.76
CA PHE A 68 -29.20 -19.21 -24.25
C PHE A 68 -29.57 -17.93 -23.49
N ASP A 69 -28.61 -17.03 -23.36
CA ASP A 69 -28.83 -15.68 -22.87
C ASP A 69 -29.09 -14.72 -24.03
N ILE A 70 -30.12 -13.89 -23.89
CA ILE A 70 -30.39 -12.72 -24.72
C ILE A 70 -29.78 -11.51 -24.01
N PHE A 71 -28.92 -10.78 -24.70
CA PHE A 71 -28.23 -9.60 -24.17
C PHE A 71 -28.74 -8.33 -24.87
N LYS A 72 -29.11 -7.32 -24.09
CA LYS A 72 -29.33 -5.93 -24.52
C LYS A 72 -28.07 -5.14 -24.21
N VAL A 73 -27.43 -4.58 -25.24
CA VAL A 73 -26.09 -3.99 -25.13
C VAL A 73 -25.95 -2.70 -25.94
N THR A 74 -25.01 -1.85 -25.55
CA THR A 74 -24.63 -0.65 -26.32
C THR A 74 -23.15 -0.73 -26.70
N PRO A 75 -22.79 -0.65 -28.00
CA PRO A 75 -21.40 -0.55 -28.43
C PRO A 75 -20.74 0.73 -27.95
N THR A 76 -19.47 0.66 -27.56
CA THR A 76 -18.69 1.82 -27.07
C THR A 76 -17.37 1.97 -27.82
N ASP A 77 -16.92 3.22 -27.97
CA ASP A 77 -15.65 3.59 -28.62
C ASP A 77 -14.45 3.50 -27.66
N LYS A 78 -14.58 2.78 -26.53
CA LYS A 78 -13.56 2.67 -25.47
C LYS A 78 -12.48 1.65 -25.86
N GLU A 79 -11.21 1.95 -25.57
CA GLU A 79 -10.15 0.91 -25.56
C GLU A 79 -10.54 -0.21 -24.57
N PRO A 80 -10.28 -1.50 -24.87
CA PRO A 80 -10.43 -2.57 -23.89
C PRO A 80 -9.58 -2.29 -22.65
N PRO A 81 -10.06 -2.57 -21.42
CA PRO A 81 -9.27 -2.31 -20.23
C PRO A 81 -8.11 -3.30 -20.08
N VAL A 82 -7.04 -2.85 -19.44
CA VAL A 82 -5.90 -3.68 -19.03
C VAL A 82 -5.99 -3.99 -17.54
N ILE A 83 -5.63 -5.22 -17.17
CA ILE A 83 -5.71 -5.75 -15.81
C ILE A 83 -4.29 -5.83 -15.24
N ILE A 84 -4.09 -5.29 -14.05
CA ILE A 84 -2.81 -5.40 -13.33
C ILE A 84 -2.84 -6.68 -12.47
N VAL A 85 -2.02 -7.68 -12.80
CA VAL A 85 -1.91 -8.91 -12.00
C VAL A 85 -0.75 -8.79 -11.02
N ARG A 86 -1.05 -8.81 -9.72
CA ARG A 86 -0.07 -8.89 -8.63
C ARG A 86 0.17 -10.36 -8.30
N GLY A 87 1.28 -10.88 -8.79
CA GLY A 87 1.64 -12.28 -8.65
C GLY A 87 2.70 -12.53 -7.58
N LYS A 88 2.71 -13.77 -7.05
CA LYS A 88 3.78 -14.29 -6.19
C LYS A 88 4.30 -15.62 -6.71
N PHE A 89 5.60 -15.68 -6.96
CA PHE A 89 6.33 -16.85 -7.43
C PHE A 89 6.93 -17.61 -6.24
N ARG A 90 6.80 -18.94 -6.25
CA ARG A 90 7.37 -19.84 -5.23
C ARG A 90 7.87 -21.14 -5.89
N VAL A 91 8.95 -21.71 -5.35
CA VAL A 91 9.39 -23.08 -5.66
C VAL A 91 9.18 -23.98 -4.44
N GLU A 92 8.40 -25.05 -4.60
CA GLU A 92 8.14 -26.01 -3.53
C GLU A 92 9.43 -26.78 -3.18
N GLY A 93 9.73 -26.89 -1.89
CA GLY A 93 10.97 -27.48 -1.38
C GLY A 93 12.20 -26.57 -1.44
N ASN A 94 12.18 -25.43 -2.14
CA ASN A 94 13.31 -24.49 -2.17
C ASN A 94 12.88 -23.01 -2.16
N PRO A 95 12.54 -22.44 -0.97
CA PRO A 95 12.05 -21.07 -0.83
C PRO A 95 13.09 -19.97 -1.12
N ASN A 96 14.35 -20.35 -1.41
CA ASN A 96 15.39 -19.40 -1.81
C ASN A 96 15.35 -19.10 -3.31
N ILE A 97 14.76 -19.97 -4.15
CA ILE A 97 14.55 -19.68 -5.57
C ILE A 97 13.34 -18.77 -5.71
N LYS A 98 13.60 -17.47 -5.83
CA LYS A 98 12.59 -16.42 -6.01
C LYS A 98 12.69 -15.70 -7.35
N LYS A 99 13.80 -15.87 -8.08
CA LYS A 99 14.10 -15.20 -9.35
C LYS A 99 13.74 -16.09 -10.54
N ALA A 100 12.80 -15.64 -11.36
CA ALA A 100 12.38 -16.27 -12.60
C ALA A 100 12.01 -15.21 -13.64
N ARG A 101 12.14 -15.57 -14.92
CA ARG A 101 11.69 -14.79 -16.08
C ARG A 101 10.37 -15.36 -16.56
N ILE A 102 9.33 -14.54 -16.60
CA ILE A 102 7.98 -14.93 -17.04
C ILE A 102 7.73 -14.28 -18.42
N MET A 103 7.65 -15.10 -19.46
CA MET A 103 7.35 -14.68 -20.83
C MET A 103 5.89 -14.99 -21.14
N ILE A 104 5.11 -13.96 -21.44
CA ILE A 104 3.67 -14.06 -21.70
C ILE A 104 3.44 -14.03 -23.22
N TYR A 105 2.90 -15.12 -23.75
CA TYR A 105 2.48 -15.23 -25.15
C TYR A 105 0.96 -15.23 -25.23
N ASN A 106 0.38 -14.60 -26.25
CA ASN A 106 -1.05 -14.69 -26.54
C ASN A 106 -1.34 -16.05 -27.21
N ALA A 107 -2.28 -16.83 -26.68
CA ALA A 107 -2.50 -18.22 -27.12
C ALA A 107 -3.10 -18.32 -28.54
N SER A 108 -3.76 -17.26 -29.03
CA SER A 108 -4.40 -17.27 -30.34
C SER A 108 -3.40 -17.20 -31.50
N ASN A 109 -2.40 -16.32 -31.39
CA ASN A 109 -1.43 -15.98 -32.43
C ASN A 109 0.01 -16.44 -32.11
N GLU A 110 0.27 -16.86 -30.87
CA GLU A 110 1.58 -17.19 -30.29
C GLU A 110 2.59 -16.01 -30.30
N HIS A 111 2.11 -14.76 -30.35
CA HIS A 111 2.95 -13.59 -30.24
C HIS A 111 3.42 -13.37 -28.80
N LEU A 112 4.67 -12.97 -28.62
CA LEU A 112 5.18 -12.49 -27.33
C LEU A 112 4.52 -11.13 -27.02
N VAL A 113 3.81 -11.08 -25.91
CA VAL A 113 3.13 -9.88 -25.40
C VAL A 113 4.06 -9.12 -24.46
N GLY A 114 4.71 -9.81 -23.52
CA GLY A 114 5.63 -9.20 -22.57
C GLY A 114 6.58 -10.19 -21.92
N THR A 115 7.71 -9.67 -21.44
CA THR A 115 8.66 -10.41 -20.62
C THR A 115 8.83 -9.69 -19.29
N PHE A 116 8.48 -10.37 -18.22
CA PHE A 116 8.48 -9.89 -16.85
C PHE A 116 9.54 -10.66 -16.05
N ASN A 117 10.02 -10.07 -14.96
CA ASN A 117 10.91 -10.75 -14.02
C ASN A 117 10.27 -10.69 -12.63
N THR A 118 10.45 -11.74 -11.84
CA THR A 118 10.09 -11.73 -10.43
C THR A 118 11.15 -10.97 -9.62
N ASN A 119 10.72 -10.30 -8.55
CA ASN A 119 11.62 -9.70 -7.58
C ASN A 119 12.40 -10.82 -6.87
N GLU A 120 13.73 -10.76 -6.91
CA GLU A 120 14.60 -11.83 -6.41
C GLU A 120 14.67 -11.96 -4.88
N TYR A 121 14.14 -10.97 -4.14
CA TYR A 121 14.08 -10.96 -2.68
C TYR A 121 12.71 -11.41 -2.15
N THR A 122 11.63 -11.11 -2.85
CA THR A 122 10.25 -11.35 -2.39
C THR A 122 9.53 -12.48 -3.13
N GLY A 123 9.94 -12.75 -4.37
CA GLY A 123 9.22 -13.61 -5.32
C GLY A 123 8.03 -12.91 -5.99
N ASN A 124 7.70 -11.67 -5.63
CA ASN A 124 6.53 -10.98 -6.18
C ASN A 124 6.80 -10.49 -7.61
N TYR A 125 5.75 -10.37 -8.42
CA TYR A 125 5.82 -9.88 -9.79
C TYR A 125 4.56 -9.11 -10.19
N LEU A 126 4.67 -8.29 -11.22
CA LEU A 126 3.58 -7.52 -11.78
C LEU A 126 3.43 -7.89 -13.26
N LEU A 127 2.26 -8.39 -13.66
CA LEU A 127 1.91 -8.56 -15.08
C LEU A 127 0.86 -7.52 -15.48
N VAL A 128 0.78 -7.28 -16.78
CA VAL A 128 -0.39 -6.64 -17.41
C VAL A 128 -0.96 -7.60 -18.42
N LEU A 129 -2.28 -7.83 -18.38
CA LEU A 129 -3.03 -8.70 -19.28
C LEU A 129 -4.33 -7.99 -19.72
N ALA A 130 -5.05 -8.58 -20.68
CA ALA A 130 -6.39 -8.12 -21.09
C ALA A 130 -7.47 -9.17 -20.76
N PRO A 131 -8.73 -8.75 -20.52
CA PRO A 131 -9.85 -9.66 -20.26
C PRO A 131 -10.19 -10.51 -21.49
N SER A 132 -10.81 -11.68 -21.27
CA SER A 132 -11.32 -12.56 -22.35
C SER A 132 -10.27 -13.13 -23.32
N VAL A 133 -8.98 -12.97 -23.00
CA VAL A 133 -7.83 -13.50 -23.75
C VAL A 133 -7.15 -14.60 -22.94
N LYS A 134 -6.75 -15.65 -23.63
CA LYS A 134 -5.98 -16.75 -23.07
C LYS A 134 -4.50 -16.58 -23.41
N TYR A 135 -3.64 -16.82 -22.43
CA TYR A 135 -2.20 -16.60 -22.52
C TYR A 135 -1.44 -17.89 -22.19
N ILE A 136 -0.26 -18.04 -22.79
CA ILE A 136 0.69 -19.10 -22.50
C ILE A 136 1.84 -18.48 -21.69
N PHE A 137 1.94 -18.89 -20.43
CA PHE A 137 2.93 -18.43 -19.47
C PHE A 137 4.16 -19.33 -19.56
N LYS A 138 5.25 -18.85 -20.18
CA LYS A 138 6.53 -19.58 -20.21
C LYS A 138 7.47 -19.07 -19.13
N VAL A 139 7.79 -19.92 -18.16
CA VAL A 139 8.61 -19.59 -17.00
C VAL A 139 10.00 -20.19 -17.14
N ASP A 140 10.98 -19.31 -17.19
CA ASP A 140 12.40 -19.60 -17.32
C ASP A 140 13.08 -19.36 -15.97
N MET A 141 13.62 -20.44 -15.39
CA MET A 141 14.38 -20.43 -14.14
C MET A 141 15.79 -20.92 -14.44
N ASN A 142 16.82 -20.17 -14.02
CA ASN A 142 18.21 -20.56 -14.24
C ASN A 142 18.46 -22.01 -13.78
N ASN A 143 19.06 -22.82 -14.67
CA ASN A 143 19.39 -24.24 -14.49
C ASN A 143 18.20 -25.23 -14.56
N TYR A 144 16.99 -24.81 -14.95
CA TYR A 144 15.85 -25.71 -15.19
C TYR A 144 15.31 -25.56 -16.62
N PRO A 145 14.65 -26.60 -17.18
CA PRO A 145 13.92 -26.47 -18.44
C PRO A 145 12.81 -25.41 -18.32
N THR A 146 12.59 -24.62 -19.37
CA THR A 146 11.49 -23.65 -19.42
C THR A 146 10.15 -24.36 -19.27
N LEU A 147 9.40 -24.01 -18.23
CA LEU A 147 8.06 -24.53 -17.97
C LEU A 147 7.02 -23.71 -18.73
N SER A 148 5.87 -24.30 -19.04
CA SER A 148 4.80 -23.64 -19.79
C SER A 148 3.44 -24.02 -19.20
N GLU A 149 2.61 -23.02 -18.89
CA GLU A 149 1.23 -23.17 -18.43
C GLU A 149 0.28 -22.36 -19.33
N ASP A 150 -0.95 -22.83 -19.53
CA ASP A 150 -2.04 -22.01 -20.08
C ASP A 150 -2.78 -21.28 -18.96
N VAL A 151 -3.03 -19.98 -19.12
CA VAL A 151 -3.81 -19.17 -18.19
C VAL A 151 -4.88 -18.42 -18.97
N GLU A 152 -6.15 -18.70 -18.68
CA GLU A 152 -7.28 -17.95 -19.24
C GLU A 152 -7.66 -16.79 -18.31
N VAL A 153 -7.78 -15.59 -18.86
CA VAL A 153 -8.26 -14.41 -18.12
C VAL A 153 -9.78 -14.34 -18.29
N PRO A 154 -10.58 -14.39 -17.21
CA PRO A 154 -12.02 -14.54 -17.29
C PRO A 154 -12.70 -13.34 -17.97
N LEU A 155 -13.91 -13.61 -18.47
CA LEU A 155 -14.73 -12.63 -19.21
C LEU A 155 -15.37 -11.56 -18.29
N LYS A 156 -15.60 -11.89 -17.02
CA LYS A 156 -16.30 -11.05 -16.01
C LYS A 156 -15.32 -10.14 -15.27
N ILE A 157 -15.09 -8.91 -15.76
CA ILE A 157 -14.15 -7.98 -15.12
C ILE A 157 -14.68 -6.54 -15.13
N ASP A 158 -14.96 -6.04 -13.93
CA ASP A 158 -15.18 -4.62 -13.57
C ASP A 158 -14.04 -4.17 -12.62
N TYR A 159 -12.83 -4.76 -12.77
CA TYR A 159 -11.70 -4.69 -11.82
C TYR A 159 -10.42 -4.12 -12.44
N GLU A 160 -9.67 -3.35 -11.64
CA GLU A 160 -8.34 -2.83 -11.99
C GLU A 160 -7.19 -3.81 -11.67
N VAL A 161 -7.36 -4.70 -10.68
CA VAL A 161 -6.28 -5.54 -10.12
C VAL A 161 -6.73 -6.98 -9.85
N CYS A 162 -5.85 -7.94 -10.14
CA CYS A 162 -6.00 -9.38 -9.86
C CYS A 162 -4.82 -9.90 -9.00
N TYR A 163 -5.00 -11.00 -8.26
CA TYR A 163 -3.95 -11.69 -7.50
C TYR A 163 -3.63 -13.08 -8.08
N GLN A 164 -2.37 -13.52 -8.01
CA GLN A 164 -1.94 -14.80 -8.60
C GLN A 164 -0.82 -15.47 -7.80
N GLU A 165 -0.87 -16.78 -7.62
CA GLU A 165 0.24 -17.59 -7.13
C GLU A 165 0.77 -18.51 -8.22
N LEU A 166 2.07 -18.44 -8.48
CA LEU A 166 2.78 -19.28 -9.44
C LEU A 166 3.70 -20.20 -8.65
N ASN A 167 3.28 -21.45 -8.53
CA ASN A 167 3.94 -22.47 -7.71
C ASN A 167 4.60 -23.51 -8.61
N VAL A 168 5.93 -23.62 -8.54
CA VAL A 168 6.70 -24.63 -9.28
C VAL A 168 7.08 -25.77 -8.35
N LYS A 169 6.75 -27.00 -8.72
CA LYS A 169 7.14 -28.24 -8.03
C LYS A 169 8.33 -28.87 -8.74
N VAL A 170 9.34 -29.32 -8.00
CA VAL A 170 10.50 -30.05 -8.56
C VAL A 170 10.53 -31.46 -7.98
N ASN A 171 10.18 -32.46 -8.80
CA ASN A 171 10.17 -33.85 -8.35
C ASN A 171 11.60 -34.41 -8.24
N ALA A 172 11.81 -35.44 -7.43
CA ALA A 172 13.13 -36.05 -7.14
C ALA A 172 13.91 -36.63 -8.35
N LYS A 173 13.33 -36.60 -9.56
CA LYS A 173 13.99 -36.90 -10.85
C LYS A 173 14.38 -35.64 -11.64
N ASN A 174 14.42 -34.46 -11.01
CA ASN A 174 14.54 -33.13 -11.64
C ASN A 174 13.48 -32.77 -12.70
N LYS A 175 12.42 -33.59 -12.88
CA LYS A 175 11.23 -33.22 -13.66
C LYS A 175 10.45 -32.16 -12.88
N ALA A 176 10.56 -30.91 -13.29
CA ALA A 176 9.80 -29.80 -12.73
C ALA A 176 8.43 -29.67 -13.42
N SER A 177 7.44 -29.17 -12.68
CA SER A 177 6.09 -28.84 -13.17
C SER A 177 5.67 -27.49 -12.59
N ILE A 178 4.94 -26.71 -13.38
CA ILE A 178 4.37 -25.43 -12.99
C ILE A 178 2.90 -25.64 -12.57
N SER A 179 2.38 -24.73 -11.75
CA SER A 179 0.94 -24.60 -11.50
C SER A 179 0.61 -23.12 -11.25
N VAL A 180 -0.36 -22.56 -11.97
CA VAL A 180 -0.79 -21.16 -11.83
C VAL A 180 -2.18 -21.06 -11.20
N HIS A 181 -2.24 -20.55 -9.97
CA HIS A 181 -3.48 -20.36 -9.23
C HIS A 181 -3.83 -18.86 -9.25
N SER A 182 -4.84 -18.49 -10.04
CA SER A 182 -5.27 -17.08 -10.17
C SER A 182 -6.50 -16.83 -9.32
N TYR A 183 -6.44 -15.80 -8.46
CA TYR A 183 -7.50 -15.43 -7.53
C TYR A 183 -8.16 -14.14 -8.01
N PHE A 184 -9.27 -14.31 -8.72
CA PHE A 184 -10.19 -13.23 -9.07
C PHE A 184 -11.19 -13.05 -7.92
N THR A 185 -11.46 -11.82 -7.52
CA THR A 185 -12.54 -11.51 -6.57
C THR A 185 -13.86 -11.38 -7.33
N ASP A 186 -14.97 -11.63 -6.65
CA ASP A 186 -16.28 -11.80 -7.26
C ASP A 186 -17.14 -10.52 -7.29
N GLU A 187 -18.25 -10.60 -8.05
CA GLU A 187 -19.39 -9.67 -8.08
C GLU A 187 -19.15 -8.23 -8.62
N ASN A 188 -19.31 -8.05 -9.95
CA ASN A 188 -20.56 -7.54 -10.56
C ASN A 188 -20.44 -7.44 -12.10
N GLU A 189 -21.48 -7.79 -12.87
CA GLU A 189 -21.49 -7.69 -14.34
C GLU A 189 -22.01 -6.30 -14.80
N LYS A 190 -21.16 -5.50 -15.48
CA LYS A 190 -21.57 -4.25 -16.17
C LYS A 190 -21.07 -4.14 -17.63
N VAL A 191 -19.87 -4.65 -17.91
CA VAL A 191 -19.21 -4.56 -19.22
C VAL A 191 -19.04 -5.96 -19.81
N PHE A 192 -19.24 -6.10 -21.12
CA PHE A 192 -19.14 -7.36 -21.87
C PHE A 192 -18.33 -7.18 -23.15
N TYR A 193 -17.44 -8.11 -23.43
CA TYR A 193 -16.53 -8.04 -24.57
C TYR A 193 -17.02 -8.98 -25.69
N MET A 194 -17.55 -8.41 -26.78
CA MET A 194 -17.75 -9.20 -28.00
C MET A 194 -16.46 -9.22 -28.82
N LYS A 195 -15.98 -10.43 -29.10
CA LYS A 195 -15.06 -10.71 -30.20
C LYS A 195 -15.80 -10.27 -31.48
N ALA A 196 -15.26 -9.27 -32.19
CA ALA A 196 -16.04 -8.17 -32.80
C ALA A 196 -17.25 -8.53 -33.68
N MET A 197 -18.27 -7.65 -33.71
CA MET A 197 -19.22 -7.63 -34.83
C MET A 197 -18.52 -7.12 -36.10
N VAL A 198 -18.38 -8.00 -37.10
CA VAL A 198 -18.10 -7.57 -38.47
C VAL A 198 -19.37 -6.93 -39.03
N ASP A 199 -19.35 -5.62 -39.29
CA ASP A 199 -20.40 -5.00 -40.11
C ASP A 199 -20.23 -5.44 -41.57
N THR A 200 -20.87 -6.55 -41.92
CA THR A 200 -20.74 -7.20 -43.22
C THR A 200 -21.14 -6.29 -44.38
N ASN A 201 -21.93 -5.23 -44.15
CA ASN A 201 -22.28 -4.24 -45.17
C ASN A 201 -21.07 -3.49 -45.73
N ARG A 202 -19.97 -3.37 -44.97
CA ARG A 202 -18.70 -2.76 -45.45
C ARG A 202 -17.75 -3.74 -46.16
N HIS A 203 -18.02 -5.06 -46.15
CA HIS A 203 -17.11 -6.09 -46.70
C HIS A 203 -17.77 -7.11 -47.65
N PHE A 204 -19.10 -7.11 -47.79
CA PHE A 204 -19.82 -8.04 -48.67
C PHE A 204 -19.41 -7.97 -50.16
N SER A 205 -18.82 -6.85 -50.61
CA SER A 205 -18.27 -6.70 -51.97
C SER A 205 -17.13 -7.68 -52.28
N ASN A 206 -16.34 -8.07 -51.28
CA ASN A 206 -15.08 -8.79 -51.50
C ASN A 206 -15.21 -10.30 -51.24
N MET A 207 -16.27 -10.74 -50.56
CA MET A 207 -16.42 -12.14 -50.12
C MET A 207 -16.77 -13.12 -51.26
N TYR A 208 -17.17 -12.61 -52.43
CA TYR A 208 -17.41 -13.39 -53.65
C TYR A 208 -16.39 -13.18 -54.78
N GLN A 209 -15.27 -12.47 -54.53
CA GLN A 209 -14.17 -12.30 -55.48
C GLN A 209 -12.87 -12.98 -55.03
N PHE A 210 -12.95 -14.28 -54.74
CA PHE A 210 -11.78 -15.16 -54.60
C PHE A 210 -11.75 -16.35 -55.56
N SER A 211 -12.53 -16.29 -56.66
CA SER A 211 -12.19 -17.00 -57.89
C SER A 211 -11.25 -16.12 -58.73
N THR A 212 -10.00 -16.57 -58.87
CA THR A 212 -8.88 -15.88 -59.56
C THR A 212 -8.46 -14.52 -58.97
N LEU A 213 -7.26 -14.47 -58.37
CA LEU A 213 -6.11 -13.76 -58.97
C LEU A 213 -4.84 -13.85 -58.09
N ASN A 214 -3.70 -14.05 -58.75
CA ASN A 214 -2.43 -13.60 -58.20
C ASN A 214 -2.37 -12.08 -58.36
N ASN A 215 -2.35 -11.30 -57.27
CA ASN A 215 -1.50 -10.11 -57.19
C ASN A 215 -1.37 -9.53 -55.78
N LYS A 216 -0.33 -8.72 -55.60
CA LYS A 216 -0.05 -7.96 -54.37
C LYS A 216 -0.61 -6.54 -54.50
N GLU A 217 -1.70 -6.23 -53.81
CA GLU A 217 -2.03 -4.84 -53.48
C GLU A 217 -2.30 -4.70 -51.97
N LYS A 218 -2.02 -3.51 -51.43
CA LYS A 218 -2.19 -3.20 -50.00
C LYS A 218 -3.58 -2.62 -49.76
N LEU A 219 -4.21 -3.04 -48.67
CA LEU A 219 -5.39 -2.35 -48.14
C LEU A 219 -5.04 -0.87 -47.79
N PRO A 220 -5.97 0.08 -48.00
CA PRO A 220 -5.81 1.45 -47.53
C PRO A 220 -5.86 1.51 -46.00
N ALA A 221 -5.26 2.56 -45.42
CA ALA A 221 -5.17 2.73 -43.98
C ALA A 221 -6.22 3.72 -43.47
N GLU A 222 -7.25 3.19 -42.81
CA GLU A 222 -8.20 3.94 -41.98
C GLU A 222 -8.27 3.30 -40.59
N GLU A 223 -8.37 4.15 -39.56
CA GLU A 223 -8.58 3.88 -38.13
C GLU A 223 -8.27 2.46 -37.61
N ILE A 224 -6.96 2.16 -37.47
CA ILE A 224 -6.49 0.98 -36.75
C ILE A 224 -6.74 1.17 -35.25
N HIS A 225 -7.80 0.55 -34.72
CA HIS A 225 -7.87 0.26 -33.29
C HIS A 225 -6.66 -0.60 -32.91
N SER A 226 -5.88 -0.18 -31.90
CA SER A 226 -4.69 -0.93 -31.48
C SER A 226 -5.07 -2.33 -31.01
N THR A 227 -4.34 -3.34 -31.49
CA THR A 227 -4.58 -4.73 -31.09
C THR A 227 -4.38 -4.92 -29.58
N VAL A 228 -5.00 -5.95 -29.01
CA VAL A 228 -4.85 -6.26 -27.57
C VAL A 228 -3.38 -6.44 -27.16
N ASP A 229 -2.56 -7.01 -28.03
CA ASP A 229 -1.12 -7.19 -27.78
C ASP A 229 -0.37 -5.84 -27.70
N GLU A 230 -0.78 -4.84 -28.48
CA GLU A 230 -0.18 -3.49 -28.48
C GLU A 230 -0.65 -2.66 -27.28
N LEU A 231 -1.94 -2.73 -26.97
CA LEU A 231 -2.55 -2.13 -25.77
C LEU A 231 -1.85 -2.59 -24.48
N VAL A 232 -1.64 -3.91 -24.34
CA VAL A 232 -0.93 -4.47 -23.19
C VAL A 232 0.54 -4.04 -23.17
N LYS A 233 1.25 -4.04 -24.33
CA LYS A 233 2.64 -3.55 -24.42
C LYS A 233 2.80 -2.08 -24.00
N LYS A 234 1.91 -1.21 -24.49
CA LYS A 234 1.81 0.22 -24.12
C LYS A 234 1.75 0.41 -22.61
N GLN A 235 0.97 -0.40 -21.89
CA GLN A 235 0.90 -0.34 -20.42
C GLN A 235 2.14 -0.96 -19.72
N ILE A 236 2.70 -2.07 -20.23
CA ILE A 236 3.94 -2.66 -19.68
C ILE A 236 5.07 -1.62 -19.70
N ASP A 237 5.22 -0.88 -20.79
CA ASP A 237 6.22 0.18 -20.93
C ASP A 237 5.96 1.43 -20.08
N ILE A 238 4.75 1.58 -19.51
CA ILE A 238 4.42 2.61 -18.51
C ILE A 238 4.80 2.10 -17.11
N GLU A 239 4.38 0.89 -16.74
CA GLU A 239 4.73 0.29 -15.43
C GLU A 239 6.25 0.15 -15.25
N ARG A 240 6.95 -0.29 -16.31
CA ARG A 240 8.41 -0.52 -16.30
C ARG A 240 9.23 0.74 -16.02
N LYS A 241 8.74 1.93 -16.38
CA LYS A 241 9.47 3.21 -16.18
C LYS A 241 9.36 3.75 -14.76
N LYS A 242 8.32 3.39 -14.01
CA LYS A 242 8.04 3.93 -12.67
C LYS A 242 9.24 3.82 -11.69
N PRO A 243 9.99 2.70 -11.60
CA PRO A 243 11.16 2.63 -10.72
C PRO A 243 12.31 3.56 -11.15
N GLU A 244 12.53 3.70 -12.46
CA GLU A 244 13.56 4.59 -13.03
C GLU A 244 13.21 6.06 -12.80
N ASP A 245 11.95 6.44 -13.05
CA ASP A 245 11.42 7.78 -12.78
C ASP A 245 11.50 8.14 -11.29
N ALA A 246 11.08 7.23 -10.40
CA ALA A 246 11.16 7.44 -8.94
C ALA A 246 12.61 7.64 -8.48
N PHE A 247 13.55 6.84 -8.96
CA PHE A 247 14.97 6.96 -8.65
C PHE A 247 15.61 8.23 -9.24
N ARG A 248 15.15 8.68 -10.41
CA ARG A 248 15.54 9.99 -10.98
C ARG A 248 15.06 11.13 -10.09
N PHE A 249 13.81 11.13 -9.64
CA PHE A 249 13.31 12.14 -8.71
C PHE A 249 14.05 12.12 -7.37
N PHE A 250 14.31 10.93 -6.81
CA PHE A 250 15.11 10.77 -5.59
C PHE A 250 16.50 11.39 -5.72
N LYS A 251 17.22 11.12 -6.82
CA LYS A 251 18.55 11.69 -7.10
C LYS A 251 18.54 13.20 -7.31
N LEU A 252 17.43 13.78 -7.77
CA LEU A 252 17.24 15.23 -7.91
C LEU A 252 16.80 15.93 -6.60
N GLY A 253 16.73 15.21 -5.48
CA GLY A 253 16.20 15.75 -4.21
C GLY A 253 14.68 15.99 -4.22
N LYS A 254 13.99 15.57 -5.28
CA LYS A 254 12.54 15.66 -5.47
C LYS A 254 11.83 14.55 -4.71
N TYR A 255 11.99 14.57 -3.38
CA TYR A 255 11.54 13.49 -2.50
C TYR A 255 10.02 13.33 -2.48
N ASN A 256 9.23 14.38 -2.71
CA ASN A 256 7.76 14.28 -2.73
C ASN A 256 7.27 13.53 -3.98
N GLU A 257 7.78 13.88 -5.16
CA GLU A 257 7.49 13.18 -6.41
C GLU A 257 7.99 11.72 -6.36
N ALA A 258 9.17 11.49 -5.79
CA ALA A 258 9.69 10.14 -5.56
C ALA A 258 8.81 9.33 -4.59
N LEU A 259 8.40 9.91 -3.46
CA LEU A 259 7.54 9.29 -2.45
C LEU A 259 6.23 8.78 -3.06
N GLN A 260 5.60 9.58 -3.91
CA GLN A 260 4.34 9.21 -4.58
C GLN A 260 4.51 7.95 -5.43
N ILE A 261 5.54 7.90 -6.30
CA ILE A 261 5.75 6.74 -7.17
C ILE A 261 6.21 5.52 -6.36
N TYR A 262 7.12 5.68 -5.39
CA TYR A 262 7.52 4.59 -4.49
C TYR A 262 6.33 4.04 -3.68
N SER A 263 5.35 4.87 -3.30
CA SER A 263 4.13 4.39 -2.63
C SER A 263 3.27 3.50 -3.54
N LEU A 264 3.25 3.74 -4.84
CA LEU A 264 2.58 2.88 -5.82
C LEU A 264 3.33 1.57 -6.03
N LEU A 265 4.67 1.61 -6.02
CA LEU A 265 5.50 0.41 -6.11
C LEU A 265 5.34 -0.48 -4.87
N LEU A 266 5.27 0.08 -3.66
CA LEU A 266 4.98 -0.69 -2.42
C LEU A 266 3.55 -1.24 -2.35
N ARG A 267 2.58 -0.69 -3.11
CA ARG A 267 1.25 -1.34 -3.25
C ARG A 267 1.31 -2.61 -4.12
N ASN A 268 2.34 -2.75 -4.95
CA ASN A 268 2.55 -3.91 -5.82
C ASN A 268 3.49 -4.94 -5.17
N ASP A 269 4.58 -4.49 -4.54
CA ASP A 269 5.44 -5.32 -3.70
C ASP A 269 5.76 -4.62 -2.35
N PRO A 270 4.97 -4.87 -1.29
CA PRO A 270 5.18 -4.26 0.02
C PRO A 270 6.52 -4.63 0.69
N ALA A 271 7.13 -5.74 0.26
CA ALA A 271 8.33 -6.32 0.87
C ALA A 271 9.61 -6.04 0.07
N ASP A 272 9.55 -5.28 -1.02
CA ASP A 272 10.72 -4.92 -1.83
C ASP A 272 11.72 -4.11 -0.97
N PRO A 273 12.94 -4.61 -0.72
CA PRO A 273 13.86 -3.97 0.21
C PRO A 273 14.49 -2.68 -0.35
N PHE A 274 14.61 -2.53 -1.68
CA PHE A 274 15.14 -1.33 -2.32
C PHE A 274 14.09 -0.23 -2.40
N VAL A 275 12.85 -0.56 -2.74
CA VAL A 275 11.74 0.41 -2.71
C VAL A 275 11.48 0.86 -1.26
N ASN A 276 11.49 -0.06 -0.28
CA ASN A 276 11.39 0.30 1.14
C ASN A 276 12.55 1.21 1.60
N TYR A 277 13.79 0.95 1.15
CA TYR A 277 14.94 1.81 1.43
C TYR A 277 14.72 3.26 0.95
N TYR A 278 14.42 3.45 -0.34
CA TYR A 278 14.24 4.81 -0.89
C TYR A 278 12.98 5.50 -0.36
N TYR A 279 11.87 4.77 -0.21
CA TYR A 279 10.63 5.28 0.39
C TYR A 279 10.83 5.71 1.84
N GLY A 280 11.56 4.93 2.63
CA GLY A 280 11.91 5.24 4.01
C GLY A 280 12.74 6.53 4.12
N ILE A 281 13.75 6.70 3.25
CA ILE A 281 14.52 7.96 3.18
C ILE A 281 13.62 9.14 2.77
N CYS A 282 12.68 8.97 1.84
CA CYS A 282 11.75 10.04 1.46
C CYS A 282 10.87 10.47 2.64
N ASN A 283 10.28 9.53 3.39
CA ASN A 283 9.48 9.83 4.59
C ASN A 283 10.30 10.56 5.67
N TYR A 284 11.58 10.19 5.83
CA TYR A 284 12.51 10.87 6.74
C TYR A 284 12.83 12.30 6.27
N LYS A 285 13.26 12.47 5.01
CA LYS A 285 13.67 13.77 4.45
C LYS A 285 12.54 14.80 4.33
N LEU A 286 11.29 14.36 4.24
CA LEU A 286 10.11 15.22 4.18
C LEU A 286 9.44 15.44 5.55
N GLY A 287 9.86 14.73 6.60
CA GLY A 287 9.19 14.71 7.91
C GLY A 287 7.81 14.01 7.93
N THR A 288 7.25 13.62 6.77
CA THR A 288 5.85 13.19 6.60
C THR A 288 5.40 12.09 7.55
N SER A 289 6.26 11.13 7.86
CA SER A 289 5.94 10.05 8.80
C SER A 289 7.21 9.34 9.29
N LYS A 290 7.65 9.71 10.50
CA LYS A 290 8.83 9.10 11.14
C LYS A 290 8.68 7.60 11.36
N THR A 291 7.49 7.15 11.80
CA THR A 291 7.16 5.74 12.00
C THR A 291 7.24 4.92 10.71
N LYS A 292 6.72 5.42 9.58
CA LYS A 292 6.86 4.76 8.27
C LYS A 292 8.32 4.75 7.79
N ALA A 293 9.08 5.81 8.06
CA ALA A 293 10.51 5.83 7.76
C ALA A 293 11.24 4.69 8.50
N VAL A 294 11.04 4.57 9.82
CA VAL A 294 11.64 3.48 10.62
C VAL A 294 11.19 2.10 10.13
N SER A 295 9.89 1.86 9.94
CA SER A 295 9.40 0.52 9.55
C SER A 295 9.93 0.08 8.18
N CYS A 296 9.97 0.97 7.19
CA CYS A 296 10.49 0.65 5.86
C CYS A 296 12.02 0.50 5.86
N LEU A 297 12.74 1.34 6.60
CA LEU A 297 14.21 1.21 6.72
C LEU A 297 14.61 -0.05 7.49
N GLN A 298 13.82 -0.50 8.46
CA GLN A 298 14.04 -1.77 9.15
C GLN A 298 13.86 -2.96 8.22
N LEU A 299 12.77 -3.01 7.44
CA LEU A 299 12.54 -4.06 6.42
C LEU A 299 13.65 -4.09 5.35
N ALA A 300 14.19 -2.92 5.00
CA ALA A 300 15.30 -2.82 4.05
C ALA A 300 16.65 -3.27 4.63
N ALA A 301 16.88 -3.08 5.94
CA ALA A 301 18.16 -3.35 6.60
C ALA A 301 18.51 -4.86 6.69
N ASP A 302 17.51 -5.74 6.61
CA ASP A 302 17.70 -7.19 6.60
C ASP A 302 18.28 -7.71 5.25
N CYS A 303 18.19 -6.92 4.18
CA CYS A 303 18.75 -7.25 2.88
C CYS A 303 20.23 -6.85 2.78
N LYS A 304 21.11 -7.81 2.44
CA LYS A 304 22.57 -7.58 2.35
C LYS A 304 22.99 -6.67 1.20
N ASP A 305 22.19 -6.60 0.13
CA ASP A 305 22.50 -5.88 -1.10
C ASP A 305 21.98 -4.44 -1.09
N VAL A 306 21.12 -4.08 -0.12
CA VAL A 306 20.71 -2.69 0.13
C VAL A 306 21.92 -1.86 0.56
N PRO A 307 22.10 -0.61 0.06
CA PRO A 307 23.23 0.22 0.43
C PRO A 307 23.34 0.39 1.94
N TYR A 308 24.54 0.16 2.50
CA TYR A 308 24.75 0.11 3.95
C TYR A 308 24.41 1.43 4.70
N ASN A 309 24.27 2.53 3.96
CA ASN A 309 23.65 3.78 4.43
C ASN A 309 22.22 3.60 4.97
N VAL A 310 21.55 2.47 4.73
CA VAL A 310 20.30 2.09 5.42
C VAL A 310 20.44 2.17 6.94
N PHE A 311 21.59 1.77 7.49
CA PHE A 311 21.86 1.85 8.92
C PHE A 311 22.01 3.29 9.43
N LEU A 312 22.58 4.20 8.63
CA LEU A 312 22.61 5.64 8.94
C LEU A 312 21.21 6.24 8.98
N TYR A 313 20.40 6.01 7.94
CA TYR A 313 19.05 6.56 7.87
C TYR A 313 18.09 5.91 8.89
N LEU A 314 18.21 4.60 9.15
CA LEU A 314 17.46 3.91 10.20
C LEU A 314 17.82 4.49 11.57
N GLY A 315 19.11 4.76 11.82
CA GLY A 315 19.58 5.41 13.04
C GLY A 315 18.95 6.80 13.23
N LEU A 316 19.06 7.66 12.22
CA LEU A 316 18.49 9.01 12.24
C LEU A 316 16.96 9.03 12.40
N ALA A 317 16.24 8.16 11.68
CA ALA A 317 14.78 8.06 11.78
C ALA A 317 14.33 7.49 13.13
N SER A 318 15.07 6.54 13.69
CA SER A 318 14.81 5.97 15.02
C SER A 318 15.08 7.00 16.12
N HIS A 319 16.19 7.74 16.02
CA HIS A 319 16.55 8.84 16.92
C HIS A 319 15.47 9.93 16.94
N GLN A 320 15.03 10.42 15.77
CA GLN A 320 13.92 11.38 15.67
C GLN A 320 12.54 10.82 16.11
N SER A 321 12.43 9.50 16.28
CA SER A 321 11.27 8.79 16.84
C SER A 321 11.43 8.38 18.31
N TYR A 322 12.51 8.81 18.97
CA TYR A 322 12.89 8.45 20.35
C TYR A 322 13.15 6.95 20.59
N LEU A 323 13.37 6.17 19.54
CA LEU A 323 13.71 4.75 19.59
C LEU A 323 15.23 4.57 19.76
N PHE A 324 15.77 5.10 20.86
CA PHE A 324 17.22 5.24 21.09
C PHE A 324 18.00 3.92 20.99
N THR A 325 17.48 2.82 21.55
CA THR A 325 18.13 1.51 21.48
C THR A 325 18.29 1.03 20.03
N THR A 326 17.25 1.17 19.22
CA THR A 326 17.29 0.87 17.77
C THR A 326 18.24 1.82 17.03
N ALA A 327 18.25 3.10 17.40
CA ALA A 327 19.14 4.10 16.82
C ALA A 327 20.63 3.77 17.06
N ILE A 328 20.99 3.44 18.31
CA ILE A 328 22.36 3.05 18.69
C ILE A 328 22.78 1.77 17.94
N GLN A 329 21.92 0.75 17.89
CA GLN A 329 22.20 -0.49 17.16
C GLN A 329 22.41 -0.24 15.65
N ALA A 330 21.61 0.65 15.06
CA ALA A 330 21.76 1.04 13.66
C ALA A 330 23.06 1.83 13.43
N PHE A 331 23.38 2.84 14.25
CA PHE A 331 24.63 3.60 14.13
C PHE A 331 25.88 2.74 14.34
N GLU A 332 25.88 1.79 15.28
CA GLU A 332 26.98 0.82 15.44
C GLU A 332 27.08 -0.16 14.25
N ASN A 333 25.97 -0.52 13.61
CA ASN A 333 26.00 -1.32 12.37
C ASN A 333 26.48 -0.51 11.15
N TYR A 334 26.26 0.80 11.11
CA TYR A 334 26.84 1.71 10.12
C TYR A 334 28.36 1.86 10.33
N LYS A 335 28.78 2.11 11.57
CA LYS A 335 30.17 2.29 12.03
C LYS A 335 31.09 1.10 11.74
N LYS A 336 30.55 -0.13 11.67
CA LYS A 336 31.29 -1.34 11.23
C LYS A 336 31.67 -1.35 9.74
N LYS A 337 31.13 -0.43 8.93
CA LYS A 337 31.29 -0.38 7.47
C LYS A 337 31.75 0.98 6.92
N ALA A 338 31.46 2.07 7.63
CA ALA A 338 31.79 3.43 7.21
C ALA A 338 33.29 3.74 7.29
N SER A 339 33.81 4.53 6.33
CA SER A 339 35.18 5.04 6.39
C SER A 339 35.36 6.08 7.51
N PRO A 340 36.60 6.37 7.95
CA PRO A 340 36.88 7.44 8.91
C PRO A 340 36.35 8.83 8.47
N ILE A 341 36.30 9.08 7.16
CA ILE A 341 35.79 10.33 6.59
C ILE A 341 34.26 10.37 6.72
N GLU A 342 33.55 9.30 6.38
CA GLU A 342 32.09 9.20 6.55
C GLU A 342 31.68 9.24 8.02
N MET A 343 32.46 8.58 8.90
CA MET A 343 32.28 8.61 10.35
C MET A 343 32.35 10.04 10.93
N LYS A 344 33.32 10.84 10.47
CA LYS A 344 33.45 12.25 10.85
C LYS A 344 32.38 13.12 10.18
N THR A 345 32.11 12.93 8.89
CA THR A 345 31.17 13.77 8.12
C THR A 345 29.72 13.64 8.61
N ASN A 346 29.34 12.46 9.09
CA ASN A 346 28.00 12.19 9.63
C ASN A 346 27.94 12.26 11.18
N ASN A 347 29.00 12.71 11.86
CA ASN A 347 29.08 12.84 13.32
C ASN A 347 28.60 11.59 14.11
N ILE A 348 28.90 10.38 13.62
CA ILE A 348 28.28 9.13 14.11
C ILE A 348 28.51 8.89 15.62
N ASN A 349 29.71 9.21 16.13
CA ASN A 349 30.02 9.04 17.55
C ASN A 349 29.21 10.03 18.44
N LEU A 350 28.93 11.24 17.95
CA LEU A 350 28.07 12.21 18.63
C LEU A 350 26.62 11.72 18.60
N LEU A 351 26.11 11.26 17.46
CA LEU A 351 24.74 10.72 17.36
C LEU A 351 24.51 9.52 18.30
N ILE A 352 25.49 8.64 18.48
CA ILE A 352 25.44 7.55 19.47
C ILE A 352 25.39 8.09 20.90
N LYS A 353 26.26 9.05 21.24
CA LYS A 353 26.27 9.71 22.56
C LYS A 353 24.97 10.45 22.85
N ASN A 354 24.36 11.07 21.86
CA ASN A 354 23.13 11.83 22.01
C ASN A 354 21.93 10.87 22.14
N CYS A 355 21.95 9.72 21.48
CA CYS A 355 20.99 8.64 21.76
C CYS A 355 21.14 8.03 23.17
N GLN A 356 22.38 7.88 23.67
CA GLN A 356 22.63 7.42 25.04
C GLN A 356 22.11 8.42 26.07
N SER A 357 22.42 9.71 25.89
CA SER A 357 21.94 10.81 26.75
C SER A 357 20.41 10.90 26.73
N GLY A 358 19.81 10.82 25.53
CA GLY A 358 18.37 10.86 25.35
C GLY A 358 17.62 9.69 25.97
N ALA A 359 18.24 8.50 26.05
CA ALA A 359 17.65 7.35 26.74
C ALA A 359 17.45 7.64 28.24
N THR A 360 18.48 8.20 28.91
CA THR A 360 18.37 8.62 30.32
C THR A 360 17.39 9.78 30.49
N LEU A 361 17.49 10.83 29.66
CA LEU A 361 16.67 12.04 29.76
C LEU A 361 15.19 11.81 29.42
N ILE A 362 14.82 10.66 28.82
CA ILE A 362 13.42 10.25 28.64
C ILE A 362 12.84 9.59 29.88
N ASP A 363 13.62 9.04 30.81
CA ASP A 363 13.05 8.51 32.06
C ASP A 363 12.86 9.65 33.09
N GLU A 364 13.71 10.67 33.07
CA GLU A 364 13.67 11.87 33.93
C GLU A 364 12.70 12.96 33.42
N LYS A 365 11.45 12.60 33.07
CA LYS A 365 10.51 13.53 32.39
C LYS A 365 10.06 14.71 33.25
N VAL A 366 10.15 15.91 32.68
CA VAL A 366 9.58 17.14 33.24
C VAL A 366 8.12 17.30 32.75
N SER A 367 7.19 17.61 33.66
CA SER A 367 5.80 17.92 33.29
C SER A 367 5.68 19.37 32.82
N ILE A 368 5.36 19.62 31.54
CA ILE A 368 5.15 20.97 30.99
C ILE A 368 3.85 21.05 30.18
N GLU A 369 3.26 22.24 30.12
CA GLU A 369 2.06 22.54 29.34
C GLU A 369 2.40 23.57 28.25
N VAL A 370 2.16 23.23 26.97
CA VAL A 370 2.45 24.13 25.84
C VAL A 370 1.23 25.04 25.59
N LEU A 371 1.27 26.26 26.13
CA LEU A 371 0.17 27.23 26.08
C LEU A 371 -0.01 27.89 24.70
N LYS A 372 1.07 28.08 23.95
CA LYS A 372 1.04 28.71 22.61
C LYS A 372 2.14 28.17 21.72
N ARG A 373 1.86 28.08 20.43
CA ARG A 373 2.85 27.89 19.35
C ARG A 373 2.73 29.01 18.32
N SER A 374 3.81 29.36 17.64
CA SER A 374 3.81 30.32 16.53
C SER A 374 5.02 30.11 15.61
N ASP A 375 4.81 30.06 14.30
CA ASP A 375 5.89 29.89 13.33
C ASP A 375 6.82 31.10 13.32
N ILE A 376 8.14 30.88 13.26
CA ILE A 376 9.12 31.95 13.45
C ILE A 376 10.32 31.81 12.52
N LYS A 377 10.80 32.95 12.01
CA LYS A 377 12.01 33.02 11.18
C LYS A 377 13.21 33.35 12.05
N GLU A 378 14.35 32.75 11.73
CA GLU A 378 15.65 32.97 12.40
C GLU A 378 16.03 34.46 12.57
N LYS A 379 15.60 35.30 11.62
CA LYS A 379 15.86 36.74 11.62
C LYS A 379 14.99 37.54 12.60
N GLU A 380 13.99 36.91 13.21
CA GLU A 380 12.88 37.54 13.94
C GLU A 380 12.69 37.00 15.37
N TYR A 381 13.49 36.03 15.84
CA TYR A 381 13.31 35.30 17.11
C TYR A 381 12.86 36.15 18.32
N LEU A 382 13.53 37.27 18.60
CA LEU A 382 13.24 38.15 19.74
C LEU A 382 11.80 38.73 19.73
N SER A 383 11.14 38.81 18.58
CA SER A 383 9.81 39.43 18.44
C SER A 383 8.64 38.58 18.98
N ALA A 384 8.84 37.29 19.22
CA ALA A 384 7.80 36.40 19.75
C ALA A 384 7.77 36.31 21.29
N TYR A 385 8.77 36.85 21.97
CA TYR A 385 8.92 36.81 23.43
C TYR A 385 8.33 38.07 24.07
N ASN A 386 7.97 38.00 25.35
CA ASN A 386 7.64 39.21 26.12
C ASN A 386 8.87 40.14 26.18
N PRO A 387 8.80 41.40 25.69
CA PRO A 387 9.93 42.34 25.70
C PRO A 387 10.57 42.57 27.07
N GLU A 388 9.82 42.42 28.17
CA GLU A 388 10.38 42.52 29.52
C GLU A 388 11.33 41.35 29.84
N ASN A 389 10.94 40.13 29.47
CA ASN A 389 11.71 38.91 29.72
C ASN A 389 12.98 38.84 28.85
N VAL A 390 12.91 39.29 27.59
CA VAL A 390 14.08 39.37 26.69
C VAL A 390 14.81 40.73 26.74
N SER A 391 14.52 41.60 27.71
CA SER A 391 15.16 42.92 27.83
C SER A 391 16.68 42.87 28.00
N SER A 392 17.22 41.75 28.50
CA SER A 392 18.66 41.48 28.59
C SER A 392 19.28 40.95 27.29
N VAL A 393 18.50 40.56 26.28
CA VAL A 393 18.98 39.85 25.07
C VAL A 393 18.87 40.74 23.83
N GLN A 394 19.97 40.86 23.08
CA GLN A 394 20.10 41.76 21.93
C GLN A 394 20.84 41.09 20.78
N TYR A 395 20.77 41.66 19.58
CA TYR A 395 21.63 41.24 18.47
C TYR A 395 23.04 41.83 18.61
N LYS A 396 24.05 40.97 18.48
CA LYS A 396 25.47 41.26 18.69
C LYS A 396 26.00 42.27 17.66
N THR A 397 26.48 43.43 18.13
CA THR A 397 27.11 44.47 17.30
C THR A 397 28.51 44.05 16.83
N ASP A 398 29.04 44.72 15.80
CA ASP A 398 30.35 44.40 15.20
C ASP A 398 31.55 44.64 16.12
N PHE A 399 31.36 45.28 17.28
CA PHE A 399 32.37 45.40 18.34
C PHE A 399 32.73 44.04 18.94
N PHE A 400 31.73 43.20 19.25
CA PHE A 400 31.93 41.90 19.89
C PHE A 400 32.31 40.79 18.89
N LYS A 401 32.19 41.04 17.58
CA LYS A 401 32.41 40.02 16.54
C LYS A 401 33.90 39.88 16.18
N SER A 402 34.42 38.67 16.26
CA SER A 402 35.76 38.34 15.75
C SER A 402 35.85 38.48 14.22
N GLN A 403 37.07 38.42 13.68
CA GLN A 403 37.29 38.41 12.21
C GLN A 403 36.77 37.13 11.52
N ILE A 404 36.49 36.08 12.30
CA ILE A 404 35.88 34.83 11.84
C ILE A 404 34.36 34.95 11.91
N ASP A 405 33.82 35.45 13.03
CA ASP A 405 32.39 35.76 13.19
C ASP A 405 31.87 36.63 12.04
N LYS A 406 32.61 37.68 11.66
CA LYS A 406 32.27 38.61 10.55
C LYS A 406 32.21 37.95 9.17
N LYS A 407 32.79 36.76 9.00
CA LYS A 407 32.77 35.98 7.75
C LYS A 407 31.73 34.85 7.77
N LYS A 408 31.44 34.29 8.95
CA LYS A 408 30.63 33.06 9.09
C LYS A 408 29.21 33.28 9.65
N LEU A 409 28.95 34.36 10.38
CA LEU A 409 27.74 34.50 11.20
C LEU A 409 26.99 35.82 10.94
N ALA A 410 25.86 35.73 10.23
CA ALA A 410 25.06 36.89 9.82
C ALA A 410 24.34 37.60 11.00
N LYS A 411 23.79 36.83 11.95
CA LYS A 411 23.22 37.31 13.21
C LYS A 411 23.69 36.41 14.36
N GLN A 412 23.87 37.00 15.53
CA GLN A 412 24.26 36.34 16.79
C GLN A 412 23.55 37.06 17.94
N LEU A 413 23.23 36.36 19.02
CA LEU A 413 22.70 36.96 20.24
C LEU A 413 23.81 37.30 21.24
N ILE A 414 23.54 38.30 22.07
CA ILE A 414 24.32 38.70 23.24
C ILE A 414 23.33 38.97 24.38
N THR A 415 23.65 38.51 25.59
CA THR A 415 22.85 38.77 26.79
C THR A 415 23.66 39.58 27.80
N ASN A 416 23.02 40.46 28.59
CA ASN A 416 23.71 41.25 29.59
C ASN A 416 22.97 41.38 30.94
N PHE A 417 23.73 41.45 32.02
CA PHE A 417 23.22 41.69 33.37
C PHE A 417 23.56 43.12 33.80
N HIS A 418 22.56 44.01 33.84
CA HIS A 418 22.68 45.42 34.24
C HIS A 418 23.91 46.18 33.67
N LYS A 419 24.33 45.85 32.44
CA LYS A 419 25.57 46.36 31.79
C LYS A 419 26.89 46.05 32.54
N ARG A 420 26.87 45.19 33.56
CA ARG A 420 28.03 44.72 34.35
C ARG A 420 28.74 43.52 33.73
N GLU A 421 28.01 42.70 32.97
CA GLU A 421 28.55 41.57 32.21
C GLU A 421 27.79 41.49 30.88
N TYR A 422 28.50 41.09 29.83
CA TYR A 422 27.95 40.82 28.51
C TYR A 422 28.43 39.44 28.06
N ILE A 423 27.52 38.48 27.93
CA ILE A 423 27.82 37.11 27.48
C ILE A 423 27.36 36.95 26.04
N HIS A 424 28.25 36.52 25.15
CA HIS A 424 27.98 36.33 23.73
C HIS A 424 28.66 35.09 23.16
N VAL A 425 28.10 34.56 22.08
CA VAL A 425 28.73 33.48 21.29
C VAL A 425 29.86 34.01 20.40
N SER A 426 30.87 33.20 20.03
CA SER A 426 31.89 33.51 19.00
C SER A 426 32.70 32.26 18.60
N TYR A 427 33.25 32.22 17.38
CA TYR A 427 34.33 31.27 17.02
C TYR A 427 35.70 31.66 17.61
N GLY A 428 35.75 32.76 18.37
CA GLY A 428 36.97 33.36 18.86
C GLY A 428 37.87 33.89 17.73
N PRO A 429 39.15 34.17 18.02
CA PRO A 429 40.11 34.67 17.03
C PRO A 429 40.80 33.57 16.21
N LEU A 430 40.65 32.29 16.61
CA LEU A 430 41.43 31.17 16.06
C LEU A 430 40.61 29.93 15.67
N GLU A 431 39.29 29.87 15.95
CA GLU A 431 38.39 28.76 15.59
C GLU A 431 38.96 27.38 15.95
N LYS A 432 39.23 27.17 17.25
CA LYS A 432 39.74 25.89 17.79
C LYS A 432 38.63 24.86 18.03
N ASN A 433 37.46 25.34 18.43
CA ASN A 433 36.23 24.58 18.69
C ASN A 433 35.17 24.99 17.64
N GLY A 434 33.92 24.58 17.84
CA GLY A 434 32.76 25.25 17.22
C GLY A 434 32.51 26.63 17.85
N LEU A 435 31.23 26.95 18.06
CA LEU A 435 30.81 28.17 18.73
C LEU A 435 31.08 28.08 20.26
N ASP A 436 31.93 28.95 20.80
CA ASP A 436 32.20 29.10 22.24
C ASP A 436 31.38 30.28 22.82
N LEU A 437 31.01 30.21 24.10
CA LEU A 437 30.53 31.37 24.86
C LEU A 437 31.68 32.18 25.48
N PHE A 438 31.61 33.50 25.32
CA PHE A 438 32.55 34.50 25.83
C PHE A 438 31.86 35.53 26.71
N VAL A 439 32.62 36.17 27.61
CA VAL A 439 32.19 37.27 28.47
C VAL A 439 33.09 38.51 28.32
N ASN A 440 32.47 39.69 28.34
CA ASN A 440 33.13 40.99 28.54
C ASN A 440 32.56 41.68 29.78
N THR A 441 33.42 42.35 30.55
CA THR A 441 33.03 43.19 31.70
C THR A 441 33.42 44.65 31.46
N PRO A 442 32.71 45.65 32.02
CA PRO A 442 33.15 47.03 31.98
C PRO A 442 34.34 47.23 32.90
N LEU A 443 35.35 47.94 32.41
CA LEU A 443 36.51 48.41 33.15
C LEU A 443 36.17 49.74 33.85
N PRO A 444 36.94 50.17 34.87
CA PRO A 444 36.70 51.42 35.59
C PRO A 444 36.72 52.69 34.70
N ASN A 445 37.28 52.62 33.49
CA ASN A 445 37.28 53.70 32.50
C ASN A 445 36.06 53.70 31.56
N GLY A 446 35.05 52.85 31.82
CA GLY A 446 33.83 52.73 31.01
C GLY A 446 33.95 51.89 29.73
N ASN A 447 35.17 51.53 29.31
CA ASN A 447 35.37 50.62 28.18
C ASN A 447 35.11 49.16 28.60
N LEU A 448 34.78 48.30 27.64
CA LEU A 448 34.69 46.86 27.88
C LEU A 448 36.08 46.20 27.88
N SER A 449 36.23 45.13 28.66
CA SER A 449 37.38 44.24 28.63
C SER A 449 37.54 43.57 27.26
N GLY A 450 38.70 42.99 27.00
CA GLY A 450 38.79 41.92 25.99
C GLY A 450 37.86 40.76 26.35
N ALA A 451 37.36 40.06 25.32
CA ALA A 451 36.47 38.92 25.50
C ALA A 451 37.24 37.73 26.10
N LYS A 452 36.72 37.13 27.18
CA LYS A 452 37.26 35.93 27.82
C LYS A 452 36.33 34.75 27.56
N THR A 453 36.86 33.55 27.31
CA THR A 453 36.04 32.33 27.24
C THR A 453 35.41 32.03 28.61
N LEU A 454 34.20 31.44 28.64
CA LEU A 454 33.58 30.94 29.87
C LEU A 454 34.23 29.63 30.38
N GLY A 455 35.22 29.09 29.67
CA GLY A 455 36.04 27.96 30.11
C GLY A 455 35.44 26.58 29.79
N PRO A 456 36.22 25.50 29.98
CA PRO A 456 35.90 24.15 29.50
C PRO A 456 34.79 23.43 30.28
N ILE A 457 34.22 24.07 31.31
CA ILE A 457 33.04 23.57 32.03
C ILE A 457 31.76 23.90 31.24
N ILE A 458 31.73 25.05 30.55
CA ILE A 458 30.59 25.49 29.74
C ILE A 458 30.83 25.21 28.25
N ASN A 459 32.02 25.53 27.75
CA ASN A 459 32.36 25.39 26.33
C ASN A 459 32.99 24.03 26.04
N THR A 460 32.58 23.40 24.94
CA THR A 460 32.95 22.04 24.56
C THR A 460 33.77 22.02 23.25
N VAL A 461 33.73 20.92 22.49
CA VAL A 461 34.28 20.85 21.13
C VAL A 461 33.21 21.06 20.05
N GLU A 462 31.95 21.10 20.43
CA GLU A 462 30.78 21.28 19.55
C GLU A 462 30.37 22.77 19.50
N ASP A 463 29.08 23.08 19.33
CA ASP A 463 28.57 24.46 19.39
C ASP A 463 27.79 24.72 20.70
N GLU A 464 28.16 25.79 21.42
CA GLU A 464 27.39 26.47 22.46
C GLU A 464 26.90 27.84 21.95
N ASN A 465 25.60 28.14 22.15
CA ASN A 465 24.94 29.30 21.55
C ASN A 465 23.70 29.75 22.34
N TYR A 466 23.01 30.79 21.87
CA TYR A 466 21.75 31.33 22.41
C TYR A 466 21.75 31.62 23.93
N PRO A 467 22.77 32.32 24.48
CA PRO A 467 22.84 32.58 25.92
C PRO A 467 21.74 33.55 26.38
N TYR A 468 21.10 33.23 27.50
CA TYR A 468 20.21 34.10 28.28
C TYR A 468 20.68 34.15 29.74
N LEU A 469 21.08 35.34 30.18
CA LEU A 469 21.47 35.60 31.55
C LEU A 469 20.27 36.17 32.32
N SER A 470 19.90 35.48 33.39
CA SER A 470 18.78 35.83 34.28
C SER A 470 18.89 37.25 34.85
N ARG A 471 17.74 37.82 35.24
CA ARG A 471 17.64 39.20 35.76
C ARG A 471 18.46 39.47 37.03
N ASN A 472 18.86 38.44 37.78
CA ASN A 472 19.74 38.55 38.95
C ASN A 472 21.23 38.24 38.65
N GLY A 473 21.57 37.80 37.42
CA GLY A 473 22.92 37.45 37.02
C GLY A 473 23.43 36.11 37.57
N LEU A 474 22.63 35.36 38.32
CA LEU A 474 23.05 34.15 39.04
C LEU A 474 22.73 32.84 38.31
N THR A 475 21.94 32.91 37.24
CA THR A 475 21.60 31.77 36.37
C THR A 475 21.87 32.11 34.90
N LEU A 476 22.64 31.27 34.21
CA LEU A 476 22.86 31.31 32.78
C LEU A 476 22.13 30.13 32.13
N TYR A 477 21.22 30.45 31.21
CA TYR A 477 20.66 29.48 30.27
C TYR A 477 21.39 29.61 28.94
N PHE A 478 21.62 28.50 28.25
CA PHE A 478 22.22 28.46 26.92
C PHE A 478 21.82 27.17 26.21
N SER A 479 22.13 27.08 24.91
CA SER A 479 21.92 25.84 24.14
C SER A 479 23.25 25.27 23.67
N SER A 480 23.41 23.94 23.71
CA SER A 480 24.64 23.24 23.36
C SER A 480 24.36 21.96 22.56
N LYS A 481 25.23 21.66 21.59
CA LYS A 481 25.31 20.35 20.91
C LYS A 481 26.19 19.33 21.65
N GLY A 482 26.96 19.79 22.63
CA GLY A 482 27.91 19.02 23.42
C GLY A 482 27.27 18.40 24.68
N HIS A 483 28.00 18.48 25.80
CA HIS A 483 27.58 18.01 27.14
C HIS A 483 26.92 16.63 27.11
N ASN A 484 25.65 16.51 27.52
CA ASN A 484 24.79 15.34 27.32
C ASN A 484 23.52 15.73 26.53
N SER A 485 23.68 16.46 25.42
CA SER A 485 22.58 16.75 24.50
C SER A 485 21.89 15.46 24.02
N MET A 486 20.56 15.43 23.95
CA MET A 486 19.81 14.32 23.37
C MET A 486 19.55 14.47 21.85
N GLY A 487 19.75 15.67 21.29
CA GLY A 487 19.36 16.02 19.92
C GLY A 487 20.46 16.73 19.14
N GLY A 488 20.09 17.88 18.59
CA GLY A 488 21.00 18.88 18.05
C GLY A 488 21.43 19.81 19.18
N TYR A 489 21.04 21.08 19.11
CA TYR A 489 21.07 21.97 20.28
C TYR A 489 20.06 21.51 21.35
N ASP A 490 20.53 21.19 22.55
CA ASP A 490 19.74 21.02 23.78
C ASP A 490 19.90 22.26 24.67
N ILE A 491 18.91 22.57 25.51
CA ILE A 491 18.94 23.67 26.49
C ILE A 491 19.58 23.22 27.82
N PHE A 492 20.48 24.04 28.35
CA PHE A 492 21.21 23.84 29.60
C PHE A 492 21.04 25.03 30.57
N LYS A 493 21.15 24.75 31.88
CA LYS A 493 21.18 25.73 32.98
C LYS A 493 22.48 25.60 33.78
N CYS A 494 23.20 26.71 33.95
CA CYS A 494 24.29 26.89 34.92
C CYS A 494 23.84 27.88 36.00
N THR A 495 24.38 27.72 37.22
CA THR A 495 24.11 28.64 38.35
C THR A 495 25.41 29.04 39.04
N ARG A 496 25.40 30.15 39.78
CA ARG A 496 26.48 30.59 40.68
C ARG A 496 25.90 31.31 41.89
N PRO A 497 26.51 31.23 43.08
CA PRO A 497 25.95 31.84 44.29
C PRO A 497 25.98 33.38 44.29
N ASP A 498 26.97 33.97 43.60
CA ASP A 498 27.16 35.42 43.45
C ASP A 498 27.81 35.72 42.08
N THR A 499 27.96 37.00 41.73
CA THR A 499 28.48 37.42 40.41
C THR A 499 30.01 37.43 40.27
N LEU A 500 30.76 37.01 41.29
CA LEU A 500 32.22 36.86 41.28
C LEU A 500 32.64 35.38 41.25
N SER A 501 31.79 34.50 41.76
CA SER A 501 31.94 33.05 41.74
C SER A 501 31.88 32.45 40.32
N GLU A 502 32.56 31.31 40.15
CA GLU A 502 32.52 30.51 38.92
C GLU A 502 31.15 29.85 38.70
N TRP A 503 30.87 29.46 37.46
CA TRP A 503 29.64 28.77 37.08
C TRP A 503 29.66 27.29 37.47
N SER A 504 28.52 26.77 37.94
CA SER A 504 28.30 25.34 38.10
C SER A 504 28.44 24.59 36.77
N SER A 505 28.68 23.28 36.85
CA SER A 505 28.50 22.37 35.72
C SER A 505 27.12 22.57 35.05
N PRO A 506 27.01 22.48 33.72
CA PRO A 506 25.73 22.58 33.01
C PRO A 506 24.78 21.44 33.37
N ILE A 507 23.51 21.77 33.60
CA ILE A 507 22.42 20.83 33.82
C ILE A 507 21.50 20.87 32.60
N ASN A 508 21.32 19.74 31.91
CA ASN A 508 20.36 19.59 30.81
C ASN A 508 18.93 19.75 31.37
N LEU A 509 18.05 20.51 30.69
CA LEU A 509 16.67 20.74 31.17
C LEU A 509 15.70 19.56 30.94
N GLY A 510 16.16 18.47 30.32
CA GLY A 510 15.42 17.21 30.22
C GLY A 510 14.28 17.20 29.20
N TYR A 511 13.75 16.01 28.93
CA TYR A 511 12.58 15.86 28.06
C TYR A 511 11.31 16.30 28.82
N PRO A 512 10.35 17.03 28.20
CA PRO A 512 10.28 17.44 26.80
C PRO A 512 10.66 18.91 26.55
N ILE A 513 11.38 19.57 27.47
CA ILE A 513 11.99 20.88 27.19
C ILE A 513 13.04 20.71 26.09
N ASN A 514 13.83 19.65 26.17
CA ASN A 514 14.75 19.19 25.12
C ASN A 514 14.17 18.00 24.33
N SER A 515 14.76 17.71 23.16
CA SER A 515 14.28 16.71 22.20
C SER A 515 15.35 16.30 21.21
N THR A 516 15.03 15.40 20.29
CA THR A 516 15.95 14.89 19.25
C THR A 516 16.10 15.84 18.04
N TYR A 517 15.98 17.15 18.28
CA TYR A 517 15.94 18.27 17.34
C TYR A 517 16.80 19.43 17.86
N ASP A 518 16.74 20.62 17.27
CA ASP A 518 17.33 21.83 17.85
C ASP A 518 16.30 22.58 18.71
N ASP A 519 16.58 22.71 20.00
CA ASP A 519 15.84 23.46 21.01
C ASP A 519 16.69 24.61 21.54
N ILE A 520 16.23 25.85 21.30
CA ILE A 520 17.07 27.05 21.39
C ILE A 520 16.38 28.21 22.12
N MET A 521 17.22 29.11 22.66
CA MET A 521 16.80 30.42 23.18
C MET A 521 15.72 30.31 24.28
N TYR A 522 16.01 29.53 25.33
CA TYR A 522 15.13 29.37 26.49
C TYR A 522 15.19 30.60 27.40
N VAL A 523 14.02 31.19 27.67
CA VAL A 523 13.86 32.42 28.46
C VAL A 523 12.68 32.25 29.43
N PRO A 524 12.93 31.90 30.71
CA PRO A 524 11.89 31.91 31.74
C PRO A 524 11.42 33.33 32.05
N ASP A 525 10.21 33.44 32.58
CA ASP A 525 9.67 34.66 33.17
C ASP A 525 10.25 34.94 34.56
N SER A 526 9.87 36.06 35.17
CA SER A 526 10.34 36.44 36.52
C SER A 526 9.88 35.53 37.66
N THR A 527 8.89 34.66 37.45
CA THR A 527 8.38 33.71 38.46
C THR A 527 8.95 32.29 38.31
N GLU A 528 9.70 32.00 37.23
CA GLU A 528 10.03 30.64 36.77
C GLU A 528 8.80 29.70 36.65
N GLN A 529 7.59 30.23 36.44
CA GLN A 529 6.37 29.44 36.14
C GLN A 529 6.12 29.31 34.63
N PHE A 530 6.66 30.23 33.82
CA PHE A 530 6.49 30.26 32.37
C PHE A 530 7.82 30.41 31.66
N ALA A 531 7.92 29.94 30.42
CA ALA A 531 9.10 30.15 29.57
C ALA A 531 8.76 30.29 28.09
N GLY A 532 9.56 31.07 27.37
CA GLY A 532 9.62 31.04 25.92
C GLY A 532 10.81 30.22 25.43
N MET A 533 10.65 29.45 24.35
CA MET A 533 11.75 28.81 23.61
C MET A 533 11.42 28.70 22.12
N CYS A 534 12.41 28.48 21.27
CA CYS A 534 12.20 28.14 19.85
C CYS A 534 12.70 26.72 19.56
N THR A 535 12.05 26.01 18.64
CA THR A 535 12.35 24.60 18.34
C THR A 535 12.06 24.22 16.90
N ASN A 536 12.89 23.37 16.27
CA ASN A 536 12.67 22.88 14.89
C ASN A 536 12.02 21.48 14.79
N ARG A 537 11.39 21.01 15.88
CA ARG A 537 10.58 19.76 15.93
C ARG A 537 9.52 19.66 14.82
N LYS A 538 9.02 20.81 14.32
CA LYS A 538 8.00 20.91 13.26
C LYS A 538 8.65 20.81 11.86
N ASN A 539 8.87 19.58 11.39
CA ASN A 539 9.43 19.27 10.06
C ASN A 539 10.81 19.92 9.75
N GLY A 540 11.55 20.39 10.75
CA GLY A 540 12.81 21.14 10.56
C GLY A 540 12.64 22.66 10.42
N GLU A 541 11.41 23.18 10.45
CA GLU A 541 11.13 24.62 10.55
C GLU A 541 11.00 25.04 12.02
N PHE A 542 11.53 26.22 12.38
CA PHE A 542 11.45 26.72 13.75
C PHE A 542 10.06 27.26 14.10
N GLU A 543 9.49 26.79 15.21
CA GLU A 543 8.35 27.39 15.90
C GLU A 543 8.77 27.93 17.28
N TYR A 544 8.21 29.06 17.69
CA TYR A 544 8.24 29.53 19.07
C TYR A 544 7.18 28.77 19.89
N MET A 545 7.57 28.31 21.08
CA MET A 545 6.68 27.77 22.11
C MET A 545 6.63 28.68 23.32
N HIS A 546 5.42 28.94 23.82
CA HIS A 546 5.20 29.45 25.16
C HIS A 546 4.82 28.27 26.06
N LEU A 547 5.61 28.05 27.10
CA LEU A 547 5.49 26.96 28.05
C LEU A 547 4.99 27.49 29.39
N LYS A 548 4.12 26.71 30.02
CA LYS A 548 3.93 26.70 31.47
C LYS A 548 4.73 25.53 32.02
N LEU A 549 5.63 25.85 32.93
CA LEU A 549 6.54 24.92 33.60
C LEU A 549 5.77 24.18 34.71
N PRO A 550 6.31 23.08 35.27
CA PRO A 550 5.66 22.49 36.43
C PRO A 550 5.77 23.52 37.57
N ASN A 551 4.66 23.77 38.25
CA ASN A 551 4.73 24.32 39.60
C ASN A 551 5.71 23.45 40.38
N LYS A 552 6.63 24.06 41.13
CA LYS A 552 7.66 23.35 41.88
C LYS A 552 6.98 22.41 42.87
N GLU A 553 6.79 21.14 42.48
CA GLU A 553 5.79 20.29 43.10
C GLU A 553 6.14 20.07 44.57
N ASN A 554 5.18 20.37 45.45
CA ASN A 554 5.22 19.94 46.82
C ASN A 554 5.35 18.40 46.80
N THR A 555 6.53 17.88 47.10
CA THR A 555 6.72 16.45 47.33
C THR A 555 5.91 16.08 48.56
N TYR A 556 5.09 15.02 48.47
CA TYR A 556 4.29 14.55 49.60
C TYR A 556 4.87 13.25 50.18
N SER A 557 5.17 13.27 51.47
CA SER A 557 5.50 12.07 52.26
C SER A 557 4.23 11.54 52.93
N VAL A 558 4.10 10.22 53.00
CA VAL A 558 2.96 9.55 53.65
C VAL A 558 3.37 9.12 55.06
N VAL A 559 2.63 9.60 56.06
CA VAL A 559 2.77 9.17 57.45
C VAL A 559 1.67 8.15 57.77
N LYS A 560 2.08 6.90 58.02
CA LYS A 560 1.22 5.82 58.47
C LYS A 560 1.28 5.73 59.98
N GLY A 561 0.14 6.01 60.59
CA GLY A 561 0.01 6.12 62.01
C GLY A 561 -0.75 4.95 62.63
N GLN A 562 -0.43 4.59 63.87
CA GLN A 562 -1.33 3.81 64.72
C GLN A 562 -1.59 4.56 66.03
N PHE A 563 -2.87 4.80 66.33
CA PHE A 563 -3.33 5.31 67.62
C PHE A 563 -3.56 4.13 68.55
N VAL A 564 -2.94 4.17 69.73
CA VAL A 564 -3.00 3.11 70.73
C VAL A 564 -3.34 3.73 72.08
N THR A 565 -4.59 3.52 72.50
CA THR A 565 -5.09 3.91 73.83
C THR A 565 -5.24 2.67 74.73
N ASN A 566 -5.09 2.84 76.05
CA ASN A 566 -5.51 1.85 77.05
C ASN A 566 -6.81 2.25 77.78
N ASP A 567 -7.48 3.30 77.32
CA ASP A 567 -8.66 3.84 77.97
C ASP A 567 -9.90 2.93 77.86
N SER A 568 -10.79 3.12 78.83
CA SER A 568 -11.94 2.31 79.19
C SER A 568 -12.95 2.07 78.06
N LEU A 569 -12.94 2.92 77.03
CA LEU A 569 -13.91 2.92 75.93
C LEU A 569 -13.63 1.84 74.87
N GLY A 570 -12.42 1.27 74.82
CA GLY A 570 -12.07 0.16 73.92
C GLY A 570 -11.95 0.50 72.42
N PHE A 571 -12.58 1.58 71.96
CA PHE A 571 -12.54 2.03 70.56
C PHE A 571 -11.33 2.92 70.28
N ARG A 572 -10.66 2.72 69.14
CA ARG A 572 -9.48 3.49 68.73
C ARG A 572 -9.84 4.64 67.78
N ASP A 573 -10.94 5.35 68.07
CA ASP A 573 -11.47 6.48 67.29
C ASP A 573 -11.02 7.83 67.89
N ALA A 574 -10.29 8.63 67.10
CA ALA A 574 -9.77 9.94 67.45
C ALA A 574 -9.64 10.82 66.18
N PHE A 575 -9.54 12.13 66.34
CA PHE A 575 -9.29 13.09 65.26
C PHE A 575 -7.93 13.77 65.43
N ILE A 576 -7.18 13.85 64.32
CA ILE A 576 -5.83 14.41 64.26
C ILE A 576 -5.85 15.59 63.30
N SER A 577 -5.84 16.81 63.83
CA SER A 577 -5.75 18.06 63.06
C SER A 577 -4.28 18.45 62.92
N VAL A 578 -3.84 18.84 61.72
CA VAL A 578 -2.42 19.15 61.42
C VAL A 578 -2.30 20.51 60.75
N PHE A 579 -1.41 21.36 61.24
CA PHE A 579 -1.20 22.74 60.78
C PHE A 579 0.25 22.96 60.32
N ASP A 580 0.47 23.67 59.21
CA ASP A 580 1.80 24.07 58.74
C ASP A 580 2.32 25.26 59.57
N ILE A 581 3.47 25.11 60.23
CA ILE A 581 3.99 26.09 61.20
C ILE A 581 4.53 27.36 60.53
N ASN A 582 4.88 27.33 59.24
CA ASN A 582 5.41 28.49 58.52
C ASN A 582 4.30 29.39 57.96
N THR A 583 3.12 28.83 57.68
CA THR A 583 1.98 29.54 57.07
C THR A 583 0.80 29.73 58.03
N GLY A 584 0.67 28.88 59.05
CA GLY A 584 -0.49 28.81 59.94
C GLY A 584 -1.70 28.09 59.33
N GLU A 585 -1.58 27.53 58.12
CA GLU A 585 -2.68 26.88 57.41
C GLU A 585 -2.94 25.44 57.90
N LEU A 586 -4.21 25.03 57.95
CA LEU A 586 -4.62 23.66 58.24
C LEU A 586 -4.24 22.75 57.06
N ALA A 587 -3.25 21.88 57.26
CA ALA A 587 -2.78 20.90 56.29
C ALA A 587 -3.72 19.68 56.16
N GLY A 588 -4.52 19.37 57.19
CA GLY A 588 -5.57 18.35 57.12
C GLY A 588 -6.13 17.93 58.48
N ILE A 589 -7.25 17.19 58.45
CA ILE A 589 -7.84 16.52 59.63
C ILE A 589 -8.00 15.04 59.28
N TYR A 590 -7.48 14.15 60.13
CA TYR A 590 -7.40 12.72 59.88
C TYR A 590 -8.08 11.94 61.01
N LYS A 591 -9.05 11.06 60.68
CA LYS A 591 -9.66 10.17 61.66
C LYS A 591 -8.91 8.83 61.73
N THR A 592 -8.76 8.29 62.92
CA THR A 592 -8.22 6.95 63.17
C THR A 592 -9.26 5.86 62.94
N ASN A 593 -8.82 4.65 62.60
CA ASN A 593 -9.70 3.50 62.38
C ASN A 593 -10.11 2.83 63.70
N HIS A 594 -11.38 2.93 64.06
CA HIS A 594 -12.08 2.26 65.16
C HIS A 594 -11.48 0.93 65.69
N GLU A 595 -11.28 -0.07 64.82
CA GLU A 595 -10.86 -1.42 65.21
C GLU A 595 -9.33 -1.56 65.40
N THR A 596 -8.56 -0.94 64.52
CA THR A 596 -7.09 -1.17 64.43
C THR A 596 -6.26 -0.01 64.99
N GLY A 597 -6.86 1.18 65.09
CA GLY A 597 -6.20 2.44 65.40
C GLY A 597 -5.41 3.05 64.24
N PHE A 598 -5.39 2.44 63.05
CA PHE A 598 -4.60 2.97 61.93
C PHE A 598 -5.16 4.30 61.39
N TYR A 599 -4.27 5.20 61.01
CA TYR A 599 -4.57 6.42 60.25
C TYR A 599 -3.48 6.66 59.19
N LEU A 600 -3.77 7.54 58.24
CA LEU A 600 -2.85 7.91 57.16
C LEU A 600 -2.90 9.42 56.96
N MET A 601 -1.75 10.08 57.04
CA MET A 601 -1.59 11.51 56.76
C MET A 601 -0.72 11.68 55.51
N ILE A 602 -1.01 12.71 54.72
CA ILE A 602 -0.26 13.02 53.48
C ILE A 602 0.20 14.47 53.61
N LEU A 603 1.50 14.68 53.79
CA LEU A 603 2.06 15.97 54.19
C LEU A 603 3.24 16.34 53.29
N VAL A 604 3.42 17.63 53.01
CA VAL A 604 4.51 18.14 52.19
C VAL A 604 5.86 17.91 52.88
N SER A 605 6.82 17.37 52.13
CA SER A 605 8.22 17.15 52.52
C SER A 605 8.98 18.47 52.75
N GLY A 606 9.99 18.45 53.62
CA GLY A 606 10.79 19.64 53.97
C GLY A 606 10.00 20.72 54.71
N ARG A 607 8.94 20.32 55.44
CA ARG A 607 8.10 21.23 56.24
C ARG A 607 7.96 20.77 57.69
N LYS A 608 7.63 21.73 58.54
CA LYS A 608 7.39 21.58 59.98
C LYS A 608 5.90 21.82 60.27
N TYR A 609 5.31 20.97 61.10
CA TYR A 609 3.88 20.95 61.39
C TYR A 609 3.59 20.89 62.90
N GLU A 610 2.48 21.49 63.33
CA GLU A 610 1.83 21.20 64.61
C GLU A 610 0.79 20.10 64.40
N LEU A 611 0.82 19.06 65.24
CA LEU A 611 -0.24 18.08 65.41
C LEU A 611 -1.09 18.46 66.61
N MET A 612 -2.40 18.46 66.44
CA MET A 612 -3.41 18.50 67.49
C MET A 612 -4.15 17.15 67.49
N LEU A 613 -4.29 16.50 68.64
CA LEU A 613 -5.17 15.35 68.84
C LEU A 613 -6.41 15.75 69.65
N GLU A 614 -7.58 15.40 69.11
CA GLU A 614 -8.86 15.40 69.78
C GLU A 614 -9.31 13.93 70.03
N TYR A 615 -9.59 13.60 71.29
CA TYR A 615 -10.14 12.30 71.71
C TYR A 615 -11.22 12.55 72.78
N GLU A 616 -12.31 11.79 72.72
CA GLU A 616 -13.55 12.15 73.42
C GLU A 616 -13.36 12.25 74.95
N GLY A 617 -13.83 13.36 75.53
CA GLY A 617 -13.75 13.61 76.97
C GLY A 617 -12.39 14.06 77.51
N LEU A 618 -11.39 14.32 76.65
CA LEU A 618 -10.07 14.85 77.04
C LEU A 618 -9.81 16.26 76.47
N PRO A 619 -8.90 17.05 77.08
CA PRO A 619 -8.38 18.29 76.48
C PRO A 619 -7.61 18.03 75.18
N GLU A 620 -7.52 19.05 74.31
CA GLU A 620 -6.64 19.04 73.13
C GLU A 620 -5.17 18.80 73.52
N PHE A 621 -4.50 17.85 72.85
CA PHE A 621 -3.05 17.64 72.97
C PHE A 621 -2.33 18.14 71.72
N ARG A 622 -1.35 19.04 71.88
CA ARG A 622 -0.55 19.61 70.77
C ARG A 622 0.93 19.18 70.83
N THR A 623 1.54 18.95 69.68
CA THR A 623 2.99 18.65 69.56
C THR A 623 3.52 18.99 68.16
N GLU A 624 4.80 19.36 68.05
CA GLU A 624 5.43 19.66 66.75
C GLU A 624 6.14 18.45 66.13
N PHE A 625 6.26 18.41 64.80
CA PHE A 625 7.09 17.46 64.06
C PHE A 625 7.56 17.98 62.70
N ASN A 626 8.67 17.42 62.18
CA ASN A 626 9.22 17.75 60.87
C ASN A 626 9.04 16.55 59.92
N ILE A 627 8.72 16.80 58.65
CA ILE A 627 8.82 15.80 57.56
C ILE A 627 10.18 16.00 56.86
N PRO A 628 10.94 14.93 56.56
CA PRO A 628 12.24 15.03 55.86
C PRO A 628 12.19 15.84 54.55
N ASP A 629 13.33 16.46 54.18
CA ASP A 629 13.48 17.41 53.06
C ASP A 629 13.24 16.83 51.65
N LYS A 630 13.11 15.51 51.56
CA LYS A 630 12.76 14.78 50.34
C LYS A 630 11.58 13.87 50.62
N LYS A 631 10.85 13.51 49.56
CA LYS A 631 9.86 12.44 49.65
C LYS A 631 10.55 11.17 50.16
N ALA A 632 10.03 10.59 51.24
CA ALA A 632 10.49 9.29 51.69
C ALA A 632 10.03 8.20 50.71
N GLU A 633 10.94 7.28 50.36
CA GLU A 633 10.63 6.11 49.52
C GLU A 633 9.95 4.99 50.34
N PHE A 634 9.92 5.14 51.67
CA PHE A 634 9.29 4.26 52.65
C PHE A 634 8.11 4.95 53.35
N GLU A 635 7.19 4.16 53.92
CA GLU A 635 6.12 4.67 54.79
C GLU A 635 6.75 5.27 56.07
N LEU A 636 6.63 6.59 56.28
CA LEU A 636 6.99 7.22 57.55
C LEU A 636 6.04 6.67 58.63
N LYS A 637 6.55 6.16 59.75
CA LYS A 637 5.68 5.57 60.78
C LYS A 637 5.51 6.49 61.98
N GLN A 638 4.27 6.57 62.47
CA GLN A 638 3.93 7.29 63.69
C GLN A 638 3.17 6.38 64.65
N ILE A 639 3.49 6.45 65.94
CA ILE A 639 2.69 5.81 66.99
C ILE A 639 2.27 6.91 67.96
N ILE A 640 0.98 7.19 68.01
CA ILE A 640 0.39 8.06 69.02
C ILE A 640 -0.12 7.14 70.12
N ARG A 641 0.44 7.29 71.32
CA ARG A 641 0.04 6.50 72.49
C ARG A 641 -0.55 7.42 73.56
N LEU A 642 -1.75 7.07 74.00
CA LEU A 642 -2.45 7.66 75.13
C LEU A 642 -2.52 6.61 76.24
N VAL A 643 -1.95 6.90 77.41
CA VAL A 643 -2.04 6.00 78.58
C VAL A 643 -2.54 6.73 79.80
N ARG A 644 -3.70 6.34 80.33
CA ARG A 644 -4.28 6.91 81.55
C ARG A 644 -3.80 6.15 82.79
N LYS A 645 -3.23 6.86 83.77
CA LYS A 645 -2.81 6.34 85.09
C LYS A 645 -2.93 7.39 86.18
N ASP A 646 -3.43 7.02 87.36
CA ASP A 646 -3.39 7.85 88.58
C ASP A 646 -3.92 9.29 88.39
N ASN A 647 -5.02 9.42 87.64
CA ASN A 647 -5.63 10.69 87.20
C ASN A 647 -4.67 11.64 86.46
N LYS A 648 -3.67 11.10 85.76
CA LYS A 648 -2.84 11.78 84.77
C LYS A 648 -2.87 11.04 83.43
N ASP A 649 -2.90 11.81 82.37
CA ASP A 649 -2.95 11.32 81.00
C ASP A 649 -1.55 11.41 80.38
N ASP A 650 -0.90 10.25 80.21
CA ASP A 650 0.44 10.14 79.63
C ASP A 650 0.35 10.08 78.11
N PHE A 651 0.42 11.25 77.48
CA PHE A 651 0.38 11.40 76.03
C PHE A 651 1.79 11.36 75.42
N LYS A 652 2.03 10.45 74.47
CA LYS A 652 3.32 10.31 73.79
C LYS A 652 3.15 10.02 72.30
N VAL A 653 3.63 10.94 71.47
CA VAL A 653 3.81 10.72 70.02
C VAL A 653 5.23 10.23 69.76
N LYS A 654 5.38 9.17 68.96
CA LYS A 654 6.68 8.69 68.47
C LYS A 654 6.70 8.69 66.96
N ASN A 655 7.65 9.41 66.40
CA ASN A 655 7.92 9.51 64.98
C ASN A 655 9.10 8.61 64.63
N TYR A 656 8.94 7.77 63.62
CA TYR A 656 9.94 6.84 63.09
C TYR A 656 10.14 7.20 61.62
N PHE A 657 10.90 8.28 61.40
CA PHE A 657 10.95 9.01 60.12
C PHE A 657 12.28 8.84 59.38
N THR A 658 13.27 8.16 59.97
CA THR A 658 14.35 7.54 59.19
C THR A 658 13.98 6.12 58.80
N GLU A 659 14.58 5.62 57.72
CA GLU A 659 14.32 4.28 57.16
C GLU A 659 14.52 3.17 58.20
N PHE A 660 15.69 3.16 58.86
CA PHE A 660 16.07 2.23 59.92
C PHE A 660 15.11 2.22 61.14
N GLU A 661 14.52 3.37 61.47
CA GLU A 661 13.49 3.49 62.51
C GLU A 661 12.14 2.95 62.03
N ALA A 662 11.74 3.30 60.81
CA ALA A 662 10.49 2.88 60.20
C ALA A 662 10.45 1.36 59.99
N GLU A 663 11.52 0.73 59.50
CA GLU A 663 11.61 -0.73 59.37
C GLU A 663 11.37 -1.45 60.70
N ARG A 664 11.97 -0.93 61.78
CA ARG A 664 11.95 -1.54 63.12
C ARG A 664 10.67 -1.27 63.91
N ALA A 665 9.84 -0.32 63.50
CA ALA A 665 8.54 -0.05 64.12
C ALA A 665 7.48 -1.06 63.64
N VAL A 666 7.01 -1.91 64.56
CA VAL A 666 6.04 -2.99 64.32
C VAL A 666 4.62 -2.55 64.69
N PHE A 667 3.66 -2.84 63.82
CA PHE A 667 2.21 -2.69 64.07
C PHE A 667 1.52 -4.08 64.17
N GLU A 668 0.24 -4.10 64.58
CA GLU A 668 -0.57 -5.31 64.87
C GLU A 668 -1.21 -5.92 63.57
N LYS A 669 -1.60 -7.23 63.52
CA LYS A 669 -1.74 -8.05 62.26
C LYS A 669 -3.04 -8.88 62.03
N SER A 670 -3.37 -9.18 60.75
CA SER A 670 -4.29 -10.25 60.23
C SER A 670 -4.00 -10.64 58.73
N VAL A 671 -4.60 -11.71 58.12
CA VAL A 671 -4.09 -12.44 56.90
C VAL A 671 -5.14 -13.13 55.94
N GLY A 672 -4.87 -13.32 54.61
CA GLY A 672 -5.63 -14.15 53.61
C GLY A 672 -4.96 -14.36 52.20
N VAL A 673 -5.32 -15.38 51.34
CA VAL A 673 -4.53 -15.92 50.17
C VAL A 673 -5.36 -16.50 48.92
N PRO A 674 -4.84 -16.60 47.64
CA PRO A 674 -5.56 -17.00 46.38
C PRO A 674 -5.06 -18.25 45.55
N VAL A 675 -5.59 -18.55 44.31
CA VAL A 675 -5.36 -19.80 43.45
C VAL A 675 -5.34 -19.57 41.87
N VAL A 676 -5.03 -20.60 41.02
CA VAL A 676 -4.51 -20.65 39.59
C VAL A 676 -4.90 -22.02 38.85
N ASN A 677 -4.88 -22.40 37.53
CA ASN A 677 -4.92 -21.94 36.08
C ASN A 677 -5.05 -23.22 35.12
N THR A 678 -5.07 -23.18 33.74
CA THR A 678 -4.53 -24.19 32.69
C THR A 678 -5.09 -24.19 31.19
N GLU A 679 -4.54 -25.02 30.24
CA GLU A 679 -4.63 -25.02 28.72
C GLU A 679 -4.77 -26.43 27.99
N LYS A 680 -4.74 -26.55 26.61
CA LYS A 680 -4.55 -27.82 25.78
C LYS A 680 -4.31 -27.73 24.21
N VAL A 681 -3.86 -28.82 23.49
CA VAL A 681 -3.34 -28.89 22.03
C VAL A 681 -3.48 -30.30 21.29
N GLU A 682 -3.32 -30.47 19.92
CA GLU A 682 -3.44 -31.73 19.06
C GLU A 682 -2.37 -32.07 17.90
N LYS A 683 -2.61 -32.95 16.85
CA LYS A 683 -1.63 -33.83 16.05
C LYS A 683 -1.77 -34.08 14.46
N LYS A 684 -0.92 -34.95 13.78
CA LYS A 684 -0.83 -35.37 12.28
C LYS A 684 -0.18 -36.80 11.91
N ALA A 685 -0.04 -37.27 10.62
CA ALA A 685 0.29 -38.70 10.15
C ALA A 685 0.95 -39.01 8.70
N GLY A 686 1.30 -40.29 8.29
CA GLY A 686 1.52 -40.83 6.85
C GLY A 686 2.52 -42.03 6.48
N THR A 687 2.28 -42.94 5.45
CA THR A 687 3.21 -44.06 4.92
C THR A 687 2.93 -44.73 3.48
N LYS A 688 3.46 -45.96 3.10
CA LYS A 688 3.76 -46.53 1.70
C LYS A 688 2.95 -47.82 1.18
N ARG A 689 3.23 -48.39 -0.03
CA ARG A 689 2.40 -49.35 -0.90
C ARG A 689 2.89 -50.83 -1.15
N THR A 690 2.07 -51.71 -1.79
CA THR A 690 2.23 -53.22 -1.89
C THR A 690 1.88 -53.89 -3.27
N PRO A 691 2.17 -55.21 -3.52
CA PRO A 691 1.97 -55.88 -4.83
C PRO A 691 0.53 -56.18 -5.29
N GLU A 692 -0.41 -56.44 -4.37
CA GLU A 692 -1.82 -56.73 -4.75
C GLU A 692 -2.46 -55.55 -5.49
N GLN A 693 -2.00 -54.34 -5.17
CA GLN A 693 -2.39 -53.08 -5.80
C GLN A 693 -2.03 -53.07 -7.30
N MET A 694 -0.90 -53.69 -7.68
CA MET A 694 -0.46 -53.79 -9.08
C MET A 694 -1.34 -54.71 -9.92
N LYS A 695 -1.95 -55.74 -9.33
CA LYS A 695 -2.95 -56.58 -10.01
C LYS A 695 -4.26 -55.81 -10.22
N LEU A 696 -4.68 -55.06 -9.20
CA LEU A 696 -5.86 -54.19 -9.28
C LEU A 696 -5.72 -53.12 -10.37
N ASP A 697 -4.52 -52.55 -10.56
CA ASP A 697 -4.22 -51.63 -11.67
C ASP A 697 -4.48 -52.26 -13.05
N GLN A 698 -4.03 -53.50 -13.28
CA GLN A 698 -4.27 -54.21 -14.54
C GLN A 698 -5.75 -54.54 -14.77
N GLU A 699 -6.47 -54.91 -13.71
CA GLU A 699 -7.91 -55.18 -13.80
C GLU A 699 -8.75 -53.91 -14.04
N ASP A 700 -8.39 -52.78 -13.43
CA ASP A 700 -9.03 -51.48 -13.69
C ASP A 700 -8.78 -51.02 -15.14
N LEU A 701 -7.56 -51.20 -15.69
CA LEU A 701 -7.22 -50.85 -17.08
C LEU A 701 -8.00 -51.68 -18.11
N SER A 702 -8.21 -52.97 -17.86
CA SER A 702 -8.99 -53.84 -18.75
C SER A 702 -10.46 -53.40 -18.82
N LYS A 703 -11.04 -53.03 -17.67
CA LYS A 703 -12.39 -52.47 -17.57
C LYS A 703 -12.50 -51.12 -18.29
N ALA A 704 -11.52 -50.24 -18.13
CA ALA A 704 -11.49 -48.94 -18.80
C ALA A 704 -11.53 -49.06 -20.34
N LYS A 705 -10.76 -49.99 -20.92
CA LYS A 705 -10.79 -50.29 -22.36
C LYS A 705 -12.12 -50.88 -22.80
N THR A 706 -12.70 -51.78 -22.00
CA THR A 706 -14.04 -52.36 -22.28
C THR A 706 -15.13 -51.27 -22.33
N PHE A 707 -15.08 -50.26 -21.45
CA PHE A 707 -15.99 -49.11 -21.50
C PHE A 707 -15.72 -48.18 -22.68
N PHE A 708 -14.47 -48.02 -23.11
CA PHE A 708 -14.12 -47.25 -24.32
C PHE A 708 -14.74 -47.88 -25.58
N ASP A 709 -14.61 -49.20 -25.75
CA ASP A 709 -15.17 -49.94 -26.89
C ASP A 709 -16.71 -49.90 -26.91
N GLN A 710 -17.35 -49.70 -25.75
CA GLN A 710 -18.79 -49.50 -25.60
C GLN A 710 -19.23 -48.03 -25.79
N ALA A 711 -18.31 -47.12 -26.17
CA ALA A 711 -18.51 -45.67 -26.20
C ALA A 711 -18.93 -45.04 -24.86
N ASN A 712 -18.74 -45.74 -23.73
CA ASN A 712 -18.97 -45.21 -22.38
C ASN A 712 -17.73 -44.46 -21.88
N PHE A 713 -17.41 -43.37 -22.57
CA PHE A 713 -16.19 -42.59 -22.38
C PHE A 713 -16.02 -42.01 -20.97
N LYS A 714 -17.11 -41.82 -20.22
CA LYS A 714 -17.07 -41.25 -18.86
C LYS A 714 -16.52 -42.25 -17.83
N GLU A 715 -17.06 -43.47 -17.81
CA GLU A 715 -16.58 -44.52 -16.90
C GLU A 715 -15.18 -45.03 -17.31
N ALA A 716 -14.86 -44.98 -18.61
CA ALA A 716 -13.50 -45.19 -19.09
C ALA A 716 -12.51 -44.15 -18.52
N ALA A 717 -12.82 -42.85 -18.63
CA ALA A 717 -11.96 -41.77 -18.14
C ALA A 717 -11.68 -41.88 -16.62
N LEU A 718 -12.73 -42.08 -15.81
CA LEU A 718 -12.60 -42.22 -14.35
C LEU A 718 -11.70 -43.40 -13.94
N LEU A 719 -11.76 -44.52 -14.67
CA LEU A 719 -10.89 -45.68 -14.40
C LEU A 719 -9.45 -45.45 -14.84
N PHE A 720 -9.21 -44.74 -15.95
CA PHE A 720 -7.87 -44.35 -16.35
C PHE A 720 -7.23 -43.36 -15.38
N GLU A 721 -7.94 -42.30 -14.94
CA GLU A 721 -7.48 -41.35 -13.91
C GLU A 721 -7.14 -42.07 -12.59
N LYS A 722 -8.03 -42.97 -12.15
CA LYS A 722 -7.84 -43.80 -10.95
C LYS A 722 -6.56 -44.63 -11.02
N VAL A 723 -6.19 -45.17 -12.19
CA VAL A 723 -4.93 -45.90 -12.39
C VAL A 723 -3.73 -44.94 -12.52
N GLU A 724 -3.87 -43.82 -13.22
CA GLU A 724 -2.82 -42.79 -13.35
C GLU A 724 -2.37 -42.26 -11.99
N SER A 725 -3.30 -42.03 -11.06
CA SER A 725 -3.02 -41.67 -9.66
C SER A 725 -2.20 -42.72 -8.89
N ARG A 726 -2.02 -43.91 -9.48
CA ARG A 726 -1.30 -45.04 -8.90
C ARG A 726 -0.03 -45.40 -9.69
N VAL A 727 -0.05 -45.43 -11.02
CA VAL A 727 1.04 -45.89 -11.91
C VAL A 727 1.01 -45.13 -13.26
N ASP A 728 2.18 -44.84 -13.84
CA ASP A 728 2.31 -44.25 -15.19
C ASP A 728 1.68 -45.16 -16.27
N LEU A 729 0.89 -44.60 -17.19
CA LEU A 729 0.15 -45.32 -18.25
C LEU A 729 1.01 -45.57 -19.52
N ASP A 730 0.70 -46.65 -20.26
CA ASP A 730 1.32 -46.94 -21.58
C ASP A 730 0.75 -46.04 -22.71
N PRO A 731 1.47 -45.85 -23.84
CA PRO A 731 1.03 -44.93 -24.91
C PRO A 731 -0.34 -45.23 -25.52
N LEU A 732 -0.74 -46.50 -25.63
CA LEU A 732 -2.04 -46.87 -26.19
C LEU A 732 -3.17 -46.70 -25.17
N SER A 733 -2.91 -46.97 -23.89
CA SER A 733 -3.83 -46.59 -22.80
C SER A 733 -3.97 -45.07 -22.68
N ASN A 734 -2.90 -44.29 -22.88
CA ASN A 734 -2.95 -42.83 -22.93
C ASN A 734 -3.78 -42.32 -24.13
N TYR A 735 -3.69 -42.97 -25.30
CA TYR A 735 -4.59 -42.69 -26.42
C TYR A 735 -6.07 -42.87 -26.03
N TYR A 736 -6.43 -44.05 -25.50
CA TYR A 736 -7.81 -44.33 -25.09
C TYR A 736 -8.30 -43.39 -23.98
N TYR A 737 -7.45 -43.04 -23.01
CA TYR A 737 -7.75 -42.09 -21.94
C TYR A 737 -7.95 -40.66 -22.49
N GLY A 738 -7.06 -40.17 -23.35
CA GLY A 738 -7.18 -38.85 -23.97
C GLY A 738 -8.45 -38.72 -24.83
N VAL A 739 -8.79 -39.75 -25.62
CA VAL A 739 -10.05 -39.77 -26.39
C VAL A 739 -11.27 -39.95 -25.47
N SER A 740 -11.15 -40.67 -24.35
CA SER A 740 -12.19 -40.74 -23.31
C SER A 740 -12.48 -39.36 -22.70
N LEU A 741 -11.44 -38.62 -22.28
CA LEU A 741 -11.55 -37.27 -21.75
C LEU A 741 -12.19 -36.32 -22.76
N TYR A 742 -11.74 -36.34 -24.02
CA TYR A 742 -12.31 -35.50 -25.08
C TYR A 742 -13.82 -35.73 -25.27
N ASN A 743 -14.30 -36.97 -25.17
CA ASN A 743 -15.72 -37.27 -25.37
C ASN A 743 -16.57 -37.17 -24.10
N SER A 744 -15.98 -37.19 -22.90
CA SER A 744 -16.73 -37.19 -21.63
C SER A 744 -16.71 -35.88 -20.83
N HIS A 745 -15.62 -35.10 -20.88
CA HIS A 745 -15.57 -33.79 -20.21
C HIS A 745 -16.24 -32.71 -21.05
N GLN A 746 -16.85 -31.70 -20.41
CA GLN A 746 -17.29 -30.48 -21.11
C GLN A 746 -16.07 -29.70 -21.63
N ASP A 747 -15.12 -29.40 -20.74
CA ASP A 747 -13.85 -28.80 -21.14
C ASP A 747 -12.95 -29.82 -21.86
N LYS A 748 -12.51 -29.47 -23.08
CA LYS A 748 -11.66 -30.29 -23.93
C LYS A 748 -10.17 -30.07 -23.67
N THR A 749 -9.76 -29.16 -22.78
CA THR A 749 -8.35 -28.96 -22.41
C THR A 749 -7.73 -30.21 -21.78
N TYR A 750 -8.50 -30.96 -20.98
CA TYR A 750 -8.01 -32.10 -20.19
C TYR A 750 -7.34 -33.21 -21.01
N CYS A 751 -7.74 -33.41 -22.28
CA CYS A 751 -7.09 -34.42 -23.13
C CYS A 751 -5.75 -33.94 -23.73
N ILE A 752 -5.46 -32.64 -23.74
CA ILE A 752 -4.30 -32.07 -24.44
C ILE A 752 -2.96 -32.53 -23.84
N PRO A 753 -2.73 -32.52 -22.51
CA PRO A 753 -1.49 -33.03 -21.93
C PRO A 753 -1.20 -34.49 -22.31
N ILE A 754 -2.25 -35.30 -22.42
CA ILE A 754 -2.17 -36.73 -22.68
C ILE A 754 -1.96 -37.00 -24.17
N LEU A 755 -2.81 -36.45 -25.04
CA LEU A 755 -2.74 -36.64 -26.49
C LEU A 755 -1.49 -35.98 -27.11
N SER A 756 -1.00 -34.87 -26.57
CA SER A 756 0.25 -34.26 -27.06
C SER A 756 1.50 -35.06 -26.71
N GLY A 757 1.47 -35.89 -25.66
CA GLY A 757 2.54 -36.82 -25.33
C GLY A 757 2.78 -37.90 -26.41
N LEU A 758 1.75 -38.20 -27.21
CA LEU A 758 1.77 -39.29 -28.20
C LEU A 758 2.57 -38.94 -29.48
N GLN A 759 2.93 -37.67 -29.70
CA GLN A 759 3.59 -37.18 -30.93
C GLN A 759 4.97 -37.79 -31.24
N ARG A 760 5.53 -38.61 -30.35
CA ARG A 760 6.84 -39.26 -30.50
C ARG A 760 6.75 -40.79 -30.62
N GLU A 761 5.56 -41.33 -30.38
CA GLU A 761 5.31 -42.77 -30.30
C GLU A 761 4.92 -43.33 -31.66
N LYS A 762 5.06 -44.64 -31.82
CA LYS A 762 4.72 -45.35 -33.06
C LYS A 762 3.58 -46.33 -32.81
N ASN A 763 2.82 -46.64 -33.86
CA ASN A 763 1.68 -47.58 -33.85
C ASN A 763 0.49 -47.10 -33.00
N ILE A 764 0.16 -45.81 -33.09
CA ILE A 764 -1.03 -45.17 -32.49
C ILE A 764 -1.98 -44.73 -33.61
N PRO A 765 -3.32 -44.76 -33.45
CA PRO A 765 -4.26 -44.24 -34.44
C PRO A 765 -4.07 -42.74 -34.72
N GLU A 766 -3.83 -42.38 -36.00
CA GLU A 766 -3.43 -41.02 -36.43
C GLU A 766 -4.55 -39.97 -36.27
N ASP A 767 -5.80 -40.39 -36.07
CA ASP A 767 -6.94 -39.52 -35.75
C ASP A 767 -6.83 -38.85 -34.36
N TYR A 768 -5.90 -39.29 -33.51
CA TYR A 768 -5.50 -38.51 -32.33
C TYR A 768 -5.13 -37.05 -32.67
N MET A 769 -4.57 -36.78 -33.86
CA MET A 769 -4.26 -35.42 -34.32
C MET A 769 -5.51 -34.60 -34.64
N LEU A 770 -6.63 -35.23 -35.03
CA LEU A 770 -7.91 -34.55 -35.23
C LEU A 770 -8.58 -34.20 -33.90
N PHE A 771 -8.56 -35.11 -32.93
CA PHE A 771 -8.99 -34.84 -31.55
C PHE A 771 -8.14 -33.73 -30.91
N LEU A 772 -6.81 -33.78 -31.10
CA LEU A 772 -5.88 -32.76 -30.62
C LEU A 772 -6.10 -31.40 -31.32
N ALA A 773 -6.36 -31.37 -32.64
CA ALA A 773 -6.68 -30.14 -33.36
C ALA A 773 -7.93 -29.46 -32.79
N ARG A 774 -9.02 -30.22 -32.65
CA ARG A 774 -10.31 -29.74 -32.11
C ARG A 774 -10.19 -29.33 -30.64
N ALA A 775 -9.46 -30.09 -29.82
CA ALA A 775 -9.17 -29.71 -28.44
C ALA A 775 -8.40 -28.38 -28.36
N ASN A 776 -7.38 -28.18 -29.21
CA ASN A 776 -6.65 -26.90 -29.29
C ASN A 776 -7.54 -25.75 -29.80
N TYR A 777 -8.47 -26.00 -30.73
CA TYR A 777 -9.46 -25.02 -31.18
C TYR A 777 -10.38 -24.54 -30.04
N TYR A 778 -11.01 -25.48 -29.31
CA TYR A 778 -11.80 -25.15 -28.11
C TYR A 778 -10.96 -24.47 -27.01
N SER A 779 -9.66 -24.80 -26.95
CA SER A 779 -8.69 -24.19 -26.04
C SER A 779 -8.12 -22.85 -26.51
N TYR A 780 -8.68 -22.22 -27.55
CA TYR A 780 -8.23 -20.97 -28.18
C TYR A 780 -6.80 -20.96 -28.77
N ARG A 781 -6.15 -22.12 -28.87
CA ARG A 781 -4.81 -22.31 -29.45
C ARG A 781 -4.89 -22.50 -30.97
N PHE A 782 -5.51 -21.53 -31.66
CA PHE A 782 -5.90 -21.64 -33.06
C PHE A 782 -4.74 -21.95 -34.01
N LYS A 783 -3.58 -21.34 -33.80
CA LYS A 783 -2.39 -21.57 -34.61
C LYS A 783 -1.85 -23.00 -34.47
N THR A 784 -1.88 -23.55 -33.25
CA THR A 784 -1.57 -24.97 -32.99
C THR A 784 -2.62 -25.90 -33.62
N ALA A 785 -3.92 -25.55 -33.52
CA ALA A 785 -5.00 -26.31 -34.14
C ALA A 785 -4.85 -26.40 -35.67
N ILE A 786 -4.57 -25.27 -36.35
CA ILE A 786 -4.26 -25.22 -37.80
C ILE A 786 -3.11 -26.18 -38.13
N GLY A 787 -2.04 -26.19 -37.35
CA GLY A 787 -0.91 -27.12 -37.54
C GLY A 787 -1.32 -28.59 -37.44
N CYS A 788 -2.13 -28.97 -36.45
CA CYS A 788 -2.64 -30.33 -36.31
C CYS A 788 -3.59 -30.73 -37.46
N TYR A 789 -4.49 -29.84 -37.89
CA TYR A 789 -5.35 -30.08 -39.06
C TYR A 789 -4.53 -30.26 -40.35
N GLN A 790 -3.51 -29.42 -40.57
CA GLN A 790 -2.62 -29.51 -41.73
C GLN A 790 -1.78 -30.80 -41.72
N HIS A 791 -1.29 -31.23 -40.55
CA HIS A 791 -0.58 -32.51 -40.41
C HIS A 791 -1.49 -33.69 -40.80
N TYR A 792 -2.71 -33.73 -40.26
CA TYR A 792 -3.67 -34.79 -40.56
C TYR A 792 -4.04 -34.81 -42.05
N LEU A 793 -4.30 -33.64 -42.65
CA LEU A 793 -4.59 -33.48 -44.08
C LEU A 793 -3.44 -33.90 -45.02
N ASN A 794 -2.19 -33.71 -44.61
CA ASN A 794 -1.02 -34.03 -45.44
C ASN A 794 -0.62 -35.51 -45.37
N ASN A 795 -0.89 -36.19 -44.25
CA ASN A 795 -0.39 -37.53 -43.97
C ASN A 795 -1.42 -38.66 -44.25
N ASN A 796 -2.70 -38.33 -44.46
CA ASN A 796 -3.78 -39.32 -44.61
C ASN A 796 -4.51 -39.16 -45.96
N SER A 797 -4.94 -40.29 -46.53
CA SER A 797 -5.88 -40.27 -47.66
C SER A 797 -7.30 -40.06 -47.12
N ILE A 798 -7.90 -38.90 -47.43
CA ILE A 798 -9.15 -38.42 -46.81
C ILE A 798 -10.21 -38.19 -47.90
N ALA A 799 -11.46 -38.57 -47.63
CA ALA A 799 -12.59 -38.30 -48.52
C ALA A 799 -12.85 -36.78 -48.67
N GLU A 800 -13.20 -36.34 -49.88
CA GLU A 800 -13.32 -34.92 -50.24
C GLU A 800 -14.33 -34.15 -49.35
N GLU A 801 -15.40 -34.83 -48.89
CA GLU A 801 -16.37 -34.28 -47.92
C GLU A 801 -15.70 -33.88 -46.59
N LEU A 802 -14.95 -34.80 -45.98
CA LEU A 802 -14.25 -34.55 -44.72
C LEU A 802 -13.13 -33.53 -44.90
N LYS A 803 -12.40 -33.58 -46.02
CA LYS A 803 -11.39 -32.59 -46.39
C LYS A 803 -11.96 -31.17 -46.46
N ASN A 804 -13.15 -30.99 -47.04
CA ASN A 804 -13.83 -29.69 -47.07
C ASN A 804 -14.22 -29.21 -45.66
N VAL A 805 -14.70 -30.10 -44.79
CA VAL A 805 -14.97 -29.77 -43.37
C VAL A 805 -13.69 -29.33 -42.64
N LEU A 806 -12.57 -30.03 -42.83
CA LEU A 806 -11.30 -29.66 -42.19
C LEU A 806 -10.72 -28.34 -42.70
N LEU A 807 -10.89 -28.03 -43.99
CA LEU A 807 -10.54 -26.71 -44.54
C LEU A 807 -11.41 -25.59 -43.95
N GLN A 808 -12.69 -25.86 -43.70
CA GLN A 808 -13.59 -24.93 -43.02
C GLN A 808 -13.22 -24.74 -41.53
N GLU A 809 -12.84 -25.81 -40.82
CA GLU A 809 -12.32 -25.74 -39.44
C GLU A 809 -11.01 -24.93 -39.36
N ILE A 810 -10.11 -25.06 -40.34
CA ILE A 810 -8.91 -24.20 -40.47
C ILE A 810 -9.30 -22.72 -40.69
N GLU A 811 -10.33 -22.43 -41.48
CA GLU A 811 -10.77 -21.06 -41.73
C GLU A 811 -11.47 -20.44 -40.50
N TYR A 812 -12.22 -21.23 -39.73
CA TYR A 812 -12.72 -20.82 -38.42
C TYR A 812 -11.58 -20.47 -37.45
N CYS A 813 -10.47 -21.23 -37.46
CA CYS A 813 -9.28 -20.88 -36.69
C CYS A 813 -8.72 -19.51 -37.09
N ARG A 814 -8.53 -19.25 -38.39
CA ARG A 814 -7.99 -17.97 -38.90
C ARG A 814 -8.85 -16.77 -38.50
N ASN A 815 -10.16 -16.87 -38.73
CA ASN A 815 -11.10 -15.80 -38.36
C ASN A 815 -11.13 -15.57 -36.84
N SER A 816 -11.04 -16.65 -36.04
CA SER A 816 -10.98 -16.54 -34.58
C SER A 816 -9.71 -15.82 -34.08
N ILE A 817 -8.57 -15.96 -34.77
CA ILE A 817 -7.35 -15.18 -34.44
C ILE A 817 -7.59 -13.68 -34.64
N VAL A 818 -8.26 -13.27 -35.72
CA VAL A 818 -8.56 -11.85 -35.97
C VAL A 818 -9.55 -11.31 -34.93
N LEU A 819 -10.63 -12.05 -34.65
CA LEU A 819 -11.72 -11.62 -33.76
C LEU A 819 -11.35 -11.62 -32.27
N VAL A 820 -10.41 -12.48 -31.83
CA VAL A 820 -9.91 -12.48 -30.43
C VAL A 820 -9.00 -11.29 -30.16
N ASN A 821 -8.18 -10.89 -31.14
CA ASN A 821 -7.16 -9.85 -30.95
C ASN A 821 -7.68 -8.41 -31.18
N ASN A 822 -8.92 -8.28 -31.63
CA ASN A 822 -9.63 -7.02 -31.85
C ASN A 822 -11.05 -7.10 -31.24
N PRO A 823 -11.20 -7.12 -29.90
CA PRO A 823 -12.49 -7.18 -29.24
C PRO A 823 -13.19 -5.81 -29.24
N GLN A 824 -14.51 -5.83 -29.37
CA GLN A 824 -15.39 -4.67 -29.27
C GLN A 824 -15.96 -4.58 -27.85
N VAL A 825 -15.81 -3.42 -27.21
CA VAL A 825 -16.27 -3.16 -25.83
C VAL A 825 -17.74 -2.76 -25.85
N LEU A 826 -18.57 -3.52 -25.13
CA LEU A 826 -20.01 -3.27 -25.01
C LEU A 826 -20.41 -3.07 -23.54
N GLU A 827 -21.35 -2.17 -23.30
CA GLU A 827 -22.00 -2.02 -21.99
C GLU A 827 -23.31 -2.85 -21.99
N VAL A 828 -23.56 -3.60 -20.90
CA VAL A 828 -24.74 -4.46 -20.78
C VAL A 828 -25.84 -3.74 -20.02
N PHE A 829 -27.02 -3.68 -20.61
CA PHE A 829 -28.23 -3.09 -20.03
C PHE A 829 -29.21 -4.15 -19.50
N GLU A 830 -29.27 -5.31 -20.16
CA GLU A 830 -30.13 -6.43 -19.76
C GLU A 830 -29.49 -7.75 -20.19
N ARG A 831 -29.58 -8.76 -19.35
CA ARG A 831 -29.23 -10.16 -19.65
C ARG A 831 -30.41 -11.02 -19.24
N LYS A 832 -30.99 -11.76 -20.19
CA LYS A 832 -32.18 -12.58 -19.97
C LYS A 832 -31.93 -14.01 -20.43
N HIS A 833 -32.01 -14.96 -19.50
CA HIS A 833 -31.83 -16.38 -19.76
C HIS A 833 -33.13 -16.99 -20.31
N VAL A 834 -33.10 -17.64 -21.49
CA VAL A 834 -34.30 -18.09 -22.23
C VAL A 834 -34.06 -19.43 -22.93
N ASP A 835 -35.08 -20.29 -22.95
CA ASP A 835 -35.11 -21.49 -23.78
C ASP A 835 -35.19 -21.14 -25.28
N VAL A 836 -34.60 -21.96 -26.15
CA VAL A 836 -34.59 -21.74 -27.61
C VAL A 836 -36.00 -21.61 -28.21
N HIS A 837 -37.00 -22.25 -27.62
CA HIS A 837 -38.39 -22.16 -28.06
C HIS A 837 -39.05 -20.82 -27.68
N ASP A 838 -38.60 -20.16 -26.61
CA ASP A 838 -39.17 -18.92 -26.07
C ASP A 838 -38.46 -17.63 -26.52
N PHE A 839 -37.41 -17.74 -27.34
CA PHE A 839 -36.72 -16.59 -27.96
C PHE A 839 -37.68 -15.59 -28.58
N HIS A 840 -38.60 -16.07 -29.40
CA HIS A 840 -39.55 -15.23 -30.13
C HIS A 840 -40.38 -14.36 -29.17
N ARG A 841 -40.84 -14.92 -28.03
CA ARG A 841 -41.59 -14.18 -26.99
C ARG A 841 -40.74 -13.09 -26.35
N SER A 842 -39.46 -13.37 -26.13
CA SER A 842 -38.51 -12.41 -25.55
C SER A 842 -38.00 -11.36 -26.54
N LEU A 843 -38.25 -11.52 -27.84
CA LEU A 843 -37.88 -10.60 -28.92
C LEU A 843 -39.10 -9.97 -29.64
N LEU A 844 -40.31 -10.11 -29.08
CA LEU A 844 -41.55 -9.56 -29.64
C LEU A 844 -41.52 -8.02 -29.79
N HIS A 845 -40.78 -7.33 -28.92
CA HIS A 845 -40.81 -5.87 -28.75
C HIS A 845 -39.40 -5.27 -28.72
N ILE A 846 -38.68 -5.37 -29.84
CA ILE A 846 -37.43 -4.63 -30.04
C ILE A 846 -37.76 -3.15 -30.26
N GLU A 847 -37.05 -2.26 -29.56
CA GLU A 847 -37.30 -0.80 -29.51
C GLU A 847 -37.19 -0.09 -30.89
N SER A 848 -36.69 -0.78 -31.92
CA SER A 848 -36.68 -0.33 -33.32
C SER A 848 -38.04 -0.33 -34.01
N GLY A 849 -39.09 -0.87 -33.39
CA GLY A 849 -40.40 -1.10 -34.01
C GLY A 849 -40.46 -2.30 -34.97
N SER A 850 -39.34 -3.02 -35.11
CA SER A 850 -39.27 -4.33 -35.78
C SER A 850 -40.03 -5.39 -34.99
N ARG A 851 -40.30 -6.55 -35.62
CA ARG A 851 -40.86 -7.72 -34.92
C ARG A 851 -40.11 -8.99 -35.28
N VAL A 852 -39.84 -9.84 -34.29
CA VAL A 852 -39.40 -11.22 -34.47
C VAL A 852 -40.58 -12.15 -34.19
N LEU A 853 -40.86 -13.07 -35.10
CA LEU A 853 -41.97 -14.03 -35.01
C LEU A 853 -41.51 -15.43 -35.47
N VAL A 854 -42.25 -16.47 -35.12
CA VAL A 854 -42.02 -17.85 -35.59
C VAL A 854 -42.65 -18.02 -36.97
N LEU A 855 -41.92 -18.64 -37.92
CA LEU A 855 -42.40 -18.90 -39.27
C LEU A 855 -43.67 -19.77 -39.25
N THR A 856 -44.69 -19.41 -40.06
CA THR A 856 -45.84 -20.31 -40.31
C THR A 856 -45.47 -21.33 -41.38
N ASP A 857 -46.16 -22.48 -41.37
CA ASP A 857 -45.91 -23.56 -42.33
C ASP A 857 -46.19 -23.13 -43.79
N ASP A 858 -46.92 -22.04 -44.03
CA ASP A 858 -47.15 -21.45 -45.37
C ASP A 858 -45.89 -20.80 -45.97
N LEU A 859 -44.90 -20.46 -45.14
CA LEU A 859 -43.64 -19.82 -45.53
C LEU A 859 -42.44 -20.77 -45.49
N SER A 860 -42.55 -21.89 -44.75
CA SER A 860 -41.55 -22.96 -44.68
C SER A 860 -41.45 -23.74 -45.99
N SER A 861 -40.23 -24.03 -46.45
CA SER A 861 -40.01 -24.80 -47.69
C SER A 861 -40.41 -26.28 -47.54
N SER A 862 -40.42 -27.00 -48.66
CA SER A 862 -40.61 -28.46 -48.69
C SER A 862 -39.55 -29.18 -47.84
N ILE A 863 -38.32 -28.67 -47.84
CA ILE A 863 -37.17 -29.24 -47.13
C ILE A 863 -37.17 -28.83 -45.65
N ASP A 864 -37.56 -27.60 -45.32
CA ASP A 864 -37.76 -27.17 -43.93
C ASP A 864 -38.75 -28.10 -43.22
N LYS A 865 -39.88 -28.41 -43.87
CA LYS A 865 -40.90 -29.35 -43.39
C LYS A 865 -40.35 -30.78 -43.23
N LYS A 866 -39.66 -31.31 -44.26
CA LYS A 866 -38.97 -32.62 -44.23
C LYS A 866 -37.99 -32.73 -43.05
N LYS A 867 -37.23 -31.66 -42.78
CA LYS A 867 -36.23 -31.58 -41.69
C LYS A 867 -36.82 -31.10 -40.35
N LYS A 868 -38.15 -30.91 -40.25
CA LYS A 868 -38.89 -30.35 -39.09
C LYS A 868 -38.32 -29.02 -38.57
N PHE A 869 -37.66 -28.24 -39.43
CA PHE A 869 -37.00 -27.00 -39.04
C PHE A 869 -38.02 -25.86 -38.94
N LYS A 870 -38.25 -25.38 -37.71
CA LYS A 870 -38.99 -24.14 -37.47
C LYS A 870 -38.02 -22.98 -37.36
N SER A 871 -38.25 -21.96 -38.19
CA SER A 871 -37.42 -20.77 -38.28
C SER A 871 -38.07 -19.58 -37.54
N MET A 872 -37.29 -18.54 -37.30
CA MET A 872 -37.82 -17.22 -36.94
C MET A 872 -37.70 -16.28 -38.13
N PHE A 873 -38.63 -15.34 -38.25
CA PHE A 873 -38.55 -14.25 -39.21
C PHE A 873 -38.52 -12.89 -38.54
N TYR A 874 -37.72 -12.01 -39.14
CA TYR A 874 -37.62 -10.59 -38.81
C TYR A 874 -38.48 -9.80 -39.80
N ILE A 875 -39.39 -8.98 -39.27
CA ILE A 875 -40.11 -7.95 -40.03
C ILE A 875 -39.42 -6.60 -39.82
N SER A 876 -39.08 -5.93 -40.91
CA SER A 876 -38.60 -4.54 -40.92
C SER A 876 -39.61 -3.55 -40.30
N PRO A 877 -39.16 -2.40 -39.77
CA PRO A 877 -40.08 -1.43 -39.12
C PRO A 877 -41.20 -0.90 -40.04
N ASP A 878 -40.92 -0.77 -41.34
CA ASP A 878 -41.86 -0.36 -42.38
C ASP A 878 -42.79 -1.49 -42.87
N LYS A 879 -42.51 -2.74 -42.45
CA LYS A 879 -43.23 -3.97 -42.81
C LYS A 879 -43.19 -4.33 -44.30
N ASN A 880 -42.22 -3.80 -45.05
CA ASN A 880 -42.02 -4.13 -46.47
C ASN A 880 -41.01 -5.25 -46.71
N VAL A 881 -40.18 -5.62 -45.72
CA VAL A 881 -39.16 -6.67 -45.84
C VAL A 881 -39.34 -7.70 -44.72
N LEU A 882 -39.34 -8.97 -45.10
CA LEU A 882 -39.37 -10.14 -44.24
C LEU A 882 -38.10 -10.97 -44.50
N LEU A 883 -37.28 -11.16 -43.48
CA LEU A 883 -36.03 -11.95 -43.53
C LEU A 883 -36.19 -13.20 -42.66
N TYR A 884 -35.77 -14.36 -43.15
CA TYR A 884 -35.90 -15.64 -42.45
C TYR A 884 -34.85 -16.66 -42.88
N CYS A 885 -34.44 -17.56 -41.98
CA CYS A 885 -33.56 -18.67 -42.35
C CYS A 885 -34.39 -19.83 -42.95
N SER A 886 -33.92 -20.47 -44.01
CA SER A 886 -34.54 -21.66 -44.63
C SER A 886 -33.48 -22.54 -45.28
N TYR A 887 -33.77 -23.82 -45.49
CA TYR A 887 -32.97 -24.69 -46.36
C TYR A 887 -33.20 -24.44 -47.87
N GLY A 888 -34.22 -23.66 -48.25
CA GLY A 888 -34.62 -23.52 -49.66
C GLY A 888 -35.45 -24.68 -50.18
N GLU A 889 -35.72 -24.72 -51.49
CA GLU A 889 -36.50 -25.78 -52.14
C GLU A 889 -35.62 -26.88 -52.78
N ASP A 890 -34.29 -26.75 -52.74
CA ASP A 890 -33.32 -27.79 -53.13
C ASP A 890 -32.32 -28.07 -51.99
N GLU A 891 -31.63 -29.22 -52.06
CA GLU A 891 -30.63 -29.62 -51.04
C GLU A 891 -29.19 -29.22 -51.44
N THR A 892 -29.00 -28.24 -52.35
CA THR A 892 -27.65 -27.82 -52.80
C THR A 892 -26.91 -26.96 -51.78
N ASN A 893 -27.63 -26.19 -50.98
CA ASN A 893 -27.08 -25.29 -49.96
C ASN A 893 -27.42 -25.77 -48.53
N SER A 894 -26.63 -25.28 -47.57
CA SER A 894 -27.02 -25.28 -46.15
C SER A 894 -28.08 -24.21 -45.85
N LYS A 895 -28.48 -24.06 -44.58
CA LYS A 895 -29.41 -22.99 -44.18
C LYS A 895 -28.88 -21.62 -44.60
N ASP A 896 -29.71 -20.84 -45.29
CA ASP A 896 -29.38 -19.50 -45.79
C ASP A 896 -30.48 -18.50 -45.42
N ILE A 897 -30.22 -17.20 -45.57
CA ILE A 897 -31.10 -16.09 -45.20
C ILE A 897 -31.92 -15.64 -46.42
N TYR A 898 -33.18 -16.04 -46.44
CA TYR A 898 -34.14 -15.69 -47.48
C TYR A 898 -34.81 -14.35 -47.18
N MET A 899 -34.99 -13.54 -48.23
CA MET A 899 -35.70 -12.26 -48.19
C MET A 899 -36.97 -12.32 -49.03
N ARG A 900 -38.12 -12.06 -48.42
CA ARG A 900 -39.36 -11.72 -49.14
C ARG A 900 -39.61 -10.21 -48.98
N LYS A 901 -39.67 -9.50 -50.10
CA LYS A 901 -40.18 -8.11 -50.12
C LYS A 901 -41.67 -8.12 -50.43
N LYS A 902 -42.42 -7.27 -49.75
CA LYS A 902 -43.82 -7.00 -50.05
C LYS A 902 -43.91 -6.33 -51.43
N ILE A 903 -44.66 -6.94 -52.35
CA ILE A 903 -44.99 -6.31 -53.64
C ILE A 903 -46.02 -5.21 -53.33
N ILE A 904 -45.76 -4.00 -53.84
CA ILE A 904 -46.56 -2.77 -53.63
C ILE A 904 -47.38 -2.49 -54.88
#